data_AF-A0A183K2H0-F1
#
_entry.id   AF-A0A183K2H0-F1
#
_cell.length_a   1.000
_cell.length_b   1.000
_cell.length_c   1.000
_cell.angle_alpha   90.00
_cell.angle_beta   90.00
_cell.angle_gamma   90.00
#
_symmetry.space_group_name_H-M   'P 1'
#
loop_
_entity.id
_entity.type
_entity.pdbx_description
1 polymer ?
#
loop_
_entity_poly.entity_id
_entity_poly.type
_entity_poly.pdbx_seq_one_letter_code
_entity_poly.pdbx_strand_id
1 'polypeptide(L)'
;MYPHFFDTTVRWCSVSPEEEIKCNRLSSVIQSTTTISNKYNLTCILGSDEFNCMKLINEKQADLMNLDVGLAYYGSSLYSAGTAEGWVMPVGTLISDLRAIPVTQCNSVVQNLIRYLGDSCIPNSLSEIFNPFGDNTQEVCRLCYNTGLSDWCGSLDRYSGNQGALRCLREHTENFESKYKPVVAFLRDQEVELASGDGFPKENYELLCPSKMPKQRMWSIPAVAATSAFSASARMLSGPATLPLLICVMAKLTSSIVGGPTLIGRSVGAASMLDEYLFTSLRYELSFLANQRNNLASIEAVFINGCTTCFLLFISGIWTANISSSADCNWGKIPSRMIMTSLIQNDVTVYTDFLELLVENFGPSGTSVSSFNLFSSAGYTTVSGNNATHHLMFSDHTKNIYIPPVTETETYYRWIDPSFKKALEKLESCPLPTLGWCVIDEFEMSKCQRMSSAFSAKRIQPEMFCLQANSTIDCMKLIKDGYADMVTLEAGDLYIAGKYFDLVPVVSENYGNGPFYYAVAIVEKVNPGLLISNWRHRRTCHSGVGKAAGWIIPLNTVLDTRQVIVLDGHLVHAFGELISRACIPGILNKAYDHTGTNSLNLCELCTGGNADRCRRDNLELYYGDAGAFRCLIEGADIAFARHTTVHTNTGGRLISTFSQLNMCPQLSTCIDTSEDMSCHLSLISVRVGKDEWGAQNPNFWARDLREDNYEILCPDGRRAEVHDWITCNLGKISSNVVVTANYKSENERTNMWRLLQYGQEYYSSDRYVIIHMIQSYFHCNLHSLYNLSNKKLSNYVACVLGM
;
A
#
# COMPACT_ATOMS: atom_id res chain seq x y z
N MET A 1 10.33 51.22 -39.82
CA MET A 1 9.17 50.84 -38.99
C MET A 1 8.98 49.34 -39.18
N TYR A 2 9.59 48.52 -38.33
CA TYR A 2 9.41 47.07 -38.39
C TYR A 2 8.07 46.70 -37.73
N PRO A 3 7.24 45.83 -38.32
CA PRO A 3 6.13 45.23 -37.60
C PRO A 3 6.72 44.26 -36.57
N HIS A 4 6.56 44.57 -35.30
CA HIS A 4 6.85 43.62 -34.23
C HIS A 4 5.78 42.53 -34.26
N PHE A 5 6.09 41.40 -34.90
CA PHE A 5 5.35 40.15 -34.70
C PHE A 5 5.66 39.63 -33.29
N PHE A 6 4.83 40.00 -32.32
CA PHE A 6 4.71 39.28 -31.05
C PHE A 6 3.58 38.26 -31.21
N ASP A 7 3.89 37.14 -31.86
CA ASP A 7 2.93 36.06 -32.08
C ASP A 7 3.07 35.02 -30.96
N THR A 8 2.35 35.25 -29.86
CA THR A 8 2.44 34.37 -28.69
C THR A 8 1.66 33.10 -28.95
N THR A 9 2.37 32.00 -29.16
CA THR A 9 1.75 30.70 -29.42
C THR A 9 1.24 30.08 -28.12
N VAL A 10 -0.04 29.71 -28.10
CA VAL A 10 -0.69 28.95 -27.03
C VAL A 10 -0.92 27.52 -27.52
N ARG A 11 -0.50 26.53 -26.73
CA ARG A 11 -0.62 25.09 -27.02
C ARG A 11 -1.69 24.47 -26.14
N TRP A 12 -2.86 24.20 -26.71
CA TRP A 12 -3.94 23.51 -26.01
C TRP A 12 -3.76 21.99 -26.11
N CYS A 13 -3.75 21.31 -24.96
CA CYS A 13 -3.71 19.85 -24.92
C CYS A 13 -5.13 19.28 -24.97
N SER A 14 -5.40 18.45 -25.98
CA SER A 14 -6.66 17.75 -26.21
C SER A 14 -6.51 16.30 -25.77
N VAL A 15 -7.52 15.74 -25.09
CA VAL A 15 -7.46 14.35 -24.54
C VAL A 15 -8.25 13.34 -25.38
N SER A 16 -8.80 13.76 -26.52
CA SER A 16 -9.46 12.89 -27.50
C SER A 16 -9.27 13.40 -28.94
N PRO A 17 -9.31 12.53 -29.96
CA PRO A 17 -9.28 12.94 -31.36
C PRO A 17 -10.39 13.92 -31.74
N GLU A 18 -11.59 13.76 -31.16
CA GLU A 18 -12.73 14.64 -31.41
C GLU A 18 -12.51 16.04 -30.82
N GLU A 19 -11.86 16.13 -29.66
CA GLU A 19 -11.44 17.41 -29.07
C GLU A 19 -10.33 18.08 -29.90
N GLU A 20 -9.35 17.31 -30.40
CA GLU A 20 -8.31 17.82 -31.29
C GLU A 20 -8.93 18.39 -32.58
N ILE A 21 -9.94 17.74 -33.16
CA ILE A 21 -10.68 18.25 -34.33
C ILE A 21 -11.39 19.58 -34.01
N LYS A 22 -12.02 19.70 -32.82
CA LYS A 22 -12.63 20.97 -32.35
C LYS A 22 -11.57 22.06 -32.15
N CYS A 23 -10.44 21.72 -31.55
CA CYS A 23 -9.32 22.64 -31.32
C CYS A 23 -8.72 23.15 -32.65
N ASN A 24 -8.48 22.26 -33.62
CA ASN A 24 -7.94 22.64 -34.94
C ASN A 24 -8.90 23.53 -35.73
N ARG A 25 -10.22 23.32 -35.58
CA ARG A 25 -11.24 24.26 -36.10
C ARG A 25 -11.17 25.61 -35.40
N LEU A 26 -11.05 25.65 -34.08
CA LEU A 26 -10.88 26.90 -33.32
C LEU A 26 -9.62 27.66 -33.79
N SER A 27 -8.49 26.99 -33.95
CA SER A 27 -7.24 27.56 -34.47
C SER A 27 -7.46 28.20 -35.86
N SER A 28 -8.15 27.48 -36.75
CA SER A 28 -8.49 27.99 -38.10
C SER A 28 -9.36 29.25 -38.05
N VAL A 29 -10.34 29.31 -37.15
CA VAL A 29 -11.22 30.48 -37.01
C VAL A 29 -10.50 31.64 -36.31
N ILE A 30 -9.62 31.37 -35.34
CA ILE A 30 -8.72 32.38 -34.72
C ILE A 30 -7.89 33.08 -35.79
N GLN A 31 -7.27 32.34 -36.72
CA GLN A 31 -6.48 32.93 -37.82
C GLN A 31 -7.30 33.87 -38.73
N SER A 32 -8.61 33.69 -38.83
CA SER A 32 -9.52 34.59 -39.56
C SER A 32 -10.03 35.77 -38.71
N THR A 33 -9.75 35.79 -37.41
CA THR A 33 -10.32 36.71 -36.41
C THR A 33 -9.26 37.70 -35.92
N THR A 34 -9.18 38.87 -36.55
CA THR A 34 -8.08 39.84 -36.38
C THR A 34 -7.95 40.44 -34.97
N THR A 35 -8.99 40.37 -34.14
CA THR A 35 -8.93 40.73 -32.71
C THR A 35 -8.01 39.80 -31.91
N ILE A 36 -7.80 38.56 -32.38
CA ILE A 36 -7.02 37.52 -31.72
C ILE A 36 -5.73 37.23 -32.50
N SER A 37 -5.81 37.03 -33.83
CA SER A 37 -4.68 36.62 -34.68
C SER A 37 -3.51 37.61 -34.74
N ASN A 38 -3.73 38.86 -34.29
CA ASN A 38 -2.68 39.88 -34.21
C ASN A 38 -1.84 39.79 -32.91
N LYS A 39 -2.20 38.90 -31.98
CA LYS A 39 -1.54 38.72 -30.67
C LYS A 39 -1.20 37.26 -30.36
N TYR A 40 -2.06 36.32 -30.77
CA TYR A 40 -1.98 34.92 -30.39
C TYR A 40 -2.21 33.98 -31.56
N ASN A 41 -1.48 32.87 -31.55
CA ASN A 41 -1.70 31.72 -32.42
C ASN A 41 -2.04 30.48 -31.56
N LEU A 42 -3.07 29.73 -31.95
CA LEU A 42 -3.47 28.51 -31.25
C LEU A 42 -2.93 27.29 -31.97
N THR A 43 -2.26 26.42 -31.22
CA THR A 43 -1.81 25.10 -31.67
C THR A 43 -2.39 24.01 -30.77
N CYS A 44 -2.69 22.85 -31.35
CA CYS A 44 -3.39 21.77 -30.69
C CYS A 44 -2.45 20.56 -30.56
N ILE A 45 -2.36 20.01 -29.35
CA ILE A 45 -1.52 18.86 -29.02
C ILE A 45 -2.43 17.73 -28.54
N LEU A 46 -2.42 16.58 -29.21
CA LEU A 46 -3.15 15.39 -28.75
C LEU A 46 -2.34 14.66 -27.67
N GLY A 47 -2.90 14.55 -26.47
CA GLY A 47 -2.44 13.62 -25.43
C GLY A 47 -3.20 12.30 -25.49
N SER A 48 -2.62 11.23 -24.94
CA SER A 48 -3.32 9.92 -24.82
C SER A 48 -4.45 9.91 -23.80
N ASP A 49 -4.37 10.81 -22.81
CA ASP A 49 -5.22 10.90 -21.63
C ASP A 49 -4.89 12.20 -20.87
N GLU A 50 -5.63 12.49 -19.80
CA GLU A 50 -5.44 13.66 -18.95
C GLU A 50 -4.04 13.75 -18.32
N PHE A 51 -3.44 12.63 -17.91
CA PHE A 51 -2.12 12.60 -17.26
C PHE A 51 -0.99 12.81 -18.27
N ASN A 52 -1.15 12.28 -19.48
CA ASN A 52 -0.27 12.58 -20.58
C ASN A 52 -0.29 14.08 -20.92
N CYS A 53 -1.45 14.72 -20.94
CA CYS A 53 -1.53 16.17 -21.08
C CYS A 53 -0.86 16.94 -19.93
N MET A 54 -1.06 16.54 -18.66
CA MET A 54 -0.36 17.15 -17.52
C MET A 54 1.16 16.99 -17.63
N LYS A 55 1.65 15.83 -18.08
CA LYS A 55 3.07 15.59 -18.35
C LYS A 55 3.60 16.49 -19.47
N LEU A 56 2.87 16.60 -20.59
CA LEU A 56 3.23 17.47 -21.71
C LEU A 56 3.28 18.95 -21.30
N ILE A 57 2.39 19.42 -20.42
CA ILE A 57 2.46 20.78 -19.85
C ILE A 57 3.70 20.96 -18.97
N ASN A 58 4.01 19.99 -18.10
CA ASN A 58 5.20 20.04 -17.24
C ASN A 58 6.51 19.99 -18.04
N GLU A 59 6.56 19.22 -19.13
CA GLU A 59 7.68 19.16 -20.07
C GLU A 59 7.73 20.35 -21.05
N LYS A 60 6.83 21.34 -20.89
CA LYS A 60 6.68 22.52 -21.77
C LYS A 60 6.46 22.16 -23.24
N GLN A 61 5.79 21.04 -23.52
CA GLN A 61 5.32 20.63 -24.84
C GLN A 61 3.90 21.13 -25.13
N ALA A 62 3.08 21.30 -24.10
CA ALA A 62 1.78 21.99 -24.12
C ALA A 62 1.75 23.12 -23.07
N ASP A 63 0.70 23.95 -23.08
CA ASP A 63 0.56 25.12 -22.18
C ASP A 63 -0.70 25.05 -21.30
N LEU A 64 -1.84 24.64 -21.88
CA LEU A 64 -3.16 24.66 -21.24
C LEU A 64 -3.93 23.35 -21.45
N MET A 65 -4.70 22.95 -20.45
CA MET A 65 -5.75 21.92 -20.56
C MET A 65 -6.91 22.22 -19.61
N ASN A 66 -8.13 21.73 -19.91
CA ASN A 66 -9.30 21.89 -19.04
C ASN A 66 -9.67 20.59 -18.31
N LEU A 67 -9.30 20.51 -17.04
CA LEU A 67 -9.34 19.29 -16.25
C LEU A 67 -10.49 19.28 -15.24
N ASP A 68 -10.99 18.08 -14.91
CA ASP A 68 -11.89 17.94 -13.77
C ASP A 68 -11.17 18.25 -12.44
N VAL A 69 -11.88 18.84 -11.48
CA VAL A 69 -11.31 19.26 -10.20
C VAL A 69 -10.83 18.10 -9.32
N GLY A 70 -11.38 16.89 -9.48
CA GLY A 70 -10.85 15.68 -8.86
C GLY A 70 -9.53 15.25 -9.50
N LEU A 71 -9.48 15.14 -10.82
CA LEU A 71 -8.25 14.76 -11.54
C LEU A 71 -7.13 15.78 -11.37
N ALA A 72 -7.46 17.07 -11.28
CA ALA A 72 -6.53 18.16 -10.98
C ALA A 72 -5.87 18.03 -9.59
N TYR A 73 -6.54 17.40 -8.61
CA TYR A 73 -5.92 17.07 -7.34
C TYR A 73 -4.77 16.07 -7.55
N TYR A 74 -5.06 15.00 -8.29
CA TYR A 74 -4.14 13.89 -8.52
C TYR A 74 -2.98 14.25 -9.48
N GLY A 75 -3.16 15.27 -10.32
CA GLY A 75 -2.06 15.94 -11.02
C GLY A 75 -1.03 16.61 -10.10
N SER A 76 -1.43 16.96 -8.87
CA SER A 76 -0.56 17.57 -7.84
C SER A 76 -0.14 16.62 -6.72
N SER A 77 -0.77 15.44 -6.63
CA SER A 77 -0.57 14.46 -5.55
C SER A 77 -0.72 13.04 -6.08
N LEU A 78 0.37 12.25 -6.08
CA LEU A 78 0.30 10.87 -6.56
C LEU A 78 -0.70 10.04 -5.74
N TYR A 79 -1.41 9.13 -6.43
CA TYR A 79 -2.20 8.01 -5.91
C TYR A 79 -3.63 8.28 -5.39
N SER A 80 -4.58 8.54 -6.29
CA SER A 80 -5.93 7.93 -6.25
C SER A 80 -6.71 8.16 -7.54
N ALA A 81 -7.71 7.31 -7.81
CA ALA A 81 -8.53 7.38 -9.00
C ALA A 81 -9.52 8.55 -8.99
N GLY A 82 -9.92 9.00 -10.18
CA GLY A 82 -11.29 9.40 -10.46
C GLY A 82 -11.62 10.90 -10.46
N THR A 83 -12.73 11.20 -11.14
CA THR A 83 -13.34 12.53 -11.20
C THR A 83 -14.05 12.88 -9.89
N ALA A 84 -14.32 14.17 -9.70
CA ALA A 84 -15.01 14.67 -8.53
C ALA A 84 -16.41 14.04 -8.34
N GLU A 85 -17.20 13.97 -9.42
CA GLU A 85 -18.56 13.42 -9.40
C GLU A 85 -18.60 11.88 -9.39
N GLY A 86 -17.69 11.22 -10.12
CA GLY A 86 -17.67 9.76 -10.26
C GLY A 86 -16.98 9.03 -9.11
N TRP A 87 -16.11 9.71 -8.37
CA TRP A 87 -15.28 9.12 -7.33
C TRP A 87 -15.25 9.91 -6.03
N VAL A 88 -14.74 11.15 -6.04
CA VAL A 88 -14.38 11.87 -4.80
C VAL A 88 -15.58 12.03 -3.87
N MET A 89 -16.70 12.54 -4.40
CA MET A 89 -17.92 12.75 -3.62
C MET A 89 -18.64 11.46 -3.21
N PRO A 90 -18.96 10.51 -4.12
CA PRO A 90 -19.69 9.30 -3.75
C PRO A 90 -18.89 8.40 -2.80
N VAL A 91 -17.60 8.15 -3.07
CA VAL A 91 -16.78 7.24 -2.25
C VAL A 91 -16.49 7.88 -0.89
N GLY A 92 -16.21 9.20 -0.83
CA GLY A 92 -16.01 9.93 0.43
C GLY A 92 -17.26 9.90 1.32
N THR A 93 -18.44 10.01 0.73
CA THR A 93 -19.73 9.95 1.43
C THR A 93 -20.04 8.54 1.93
N LEU A 94 -19.81 7.51 1.11
CA LEU A 94 -20.03 6.10 1.46
C LEU A 94 -19.10 5.64 2.61
N ILE A 95 -17.82 6.03 2.57
CA ILE A 95 -16.83 5.68 3.60
C ILE A 95 -17.07 6.49 4.89
N SER A 96 -17.20 7.82 4.80
CA SER A 96 -17.09 8.69 5.98
C SER A 96 -18.44 9.10 6.59
N ASP A 97 -19.38 9.58 5.77
CA ASP A 97 -20.63 10.21 6.25
C ASP A 97 -21.75 9.20 6.53
N LEU A 98 -21.88 8.19 5.66
CA LEU A 98 -22.83 7.09 5.79
C LEU A 98 -22.23 5.90 6.55
N ARG A 99 -20.91 5.73 6.48
CA ARG A 99 -20.15 4.58 7.02
C ARG A 99 -20.68 3.24 6.51
N ALA A 100 -21.04 3.22 5.23
CA ALA A 100 -21.55 2.04 4.54
C ALA A 100 -20.41 1.09 4.13
N ILE A 101 -19.23 1.65 3.78
CA ILE A 101 -18.05 0.89 3.41
C ILE A 101 -17.08 0.83 4.61
N PRO A 102 -16.81 -0.35 5.20
CA PRO A 102 -15.75 -0.49 6.18
C PRO A 102 -14.38 -0.40 5.49
N VAL A 103 -13.55 0.56 5.90
CA VAL A 103 -12.17 0.65 5.40
C VAL A 103 -11.36 -0.48 6.03
N THR A 104 -11.07 -1.49 5.20
CA THR A 104 -10.25 -2.64 5.55
C THR A 104 -8.79 -2.47 5.18
N GLN A 105 -8.46 -1.61 4.21
CA GLN A 105 -7.13 -1.38 3.66
C GLN A 105 -6.99 0.10 3.22
N CYS A 106 -6.08 0.87 3.81
CA CYS A 106 -6.00 2.31 3.52
C CYS A 106 -5.28 2.66 2.20
N ASN A 107 -4.33 1.84 1.74
CA ASN A 107 -3.54 2.14 0.52
C ASN A 107 -4.24 1.76 -0.80
N SER A 108 -5.43 1.14 -0.74
CA SER A 108 -6.28 0.92 -1.92
C SER A 108 -7.74 1.14 -1.52
N VAL A 109 -8.23 2.37 -1.77
CA VAL A 109 -9.64 2.72 -1.60
C VAL A 109 -10.53 1.86 -2.50
N VAL A 110 -10.05 1.57 -3.72
CA VAL A 110 -10.68 0.70 -4.72
C VAL A 110 -10.98 -0.68 -4.16
N GLN A 111 -10.04 -1.32 -3.44
CA GLN A 111 -10.27 -2.63 -2.83
C GLN A 111 -11.41 -2.64 -1.78
N ASN A 112 -11.60 -1.57 -1.02
CA ASN A 112 -12.74 -1.46 -0.09
C ASN A 112 -14.06 -1.26 -0.86
N LEU A 113 -14.02 -0.52 -1.98
CA LEU A 113 -15.18 -0.24 -2.82
C LEU A 113 -15.71 -1.48 -3.53
N ILE A 114 -14.83 -2.29 -4.17
CA ILE A 114 -15.22 -3.55 -4.85
C ILE A 114 -15.94 -4.49 -3.88
N ARG A 115 -15.42 -4.66 -2.67
CA ARG A 115 -15.99 -5.55 -1.65
C ARG A 115 -17.42 -5.16 -1.26
N TYR A 116 -17.82 -3.92 -1.50
CA TYR A 116 -19.14 -3.38 -1.18
C TYR A 116 -20.07 -3.27 -2.40
N LEU A 117 -19.58 -2.75 -3.54
CA LEU A 117 -20.37 -2.57 -4.76
C LEU A 117 -20.44 -3.82 -5.65
N GLY A 118 -19.43 -4.70 -5.60
CA GLY A 118 -19.26 -5.80 -6.53
C GLY A 118 -18.81 -5.33 -7.92
N ASP A 119 -19.37 -5.96 -8.95
CA ASP A 119 -19.03 -5.70 -10.34
C ASP A 119 -19.35 -4.24 -10.72
N SER A 120 -18.36 -3.53 -11.25
CA SER A 120 -18.44 -2.10 -11.56
C SER A 120 -17.85 -1.79 -12.94
N CYS A 121 -18.05 -0.56 -13.43
CA CYS A 121 -17.19 0.04 -14.45
C CYS A 121 -16.58 1.31 -13.88
N ILE A 122 -15.28 1.28 -13.62
CA ILE A 122 -14.52 2.38 -13.02
C ILE A 122 -13.33 2.65 -13.96
N PRO A 123 -13.51 3.50 -15.00
CA PRO A 123 -12.47 3.80 -15.96
C PRO A 123 -11.14 4.19 -15.31
N ASN A 124 -10.06 3.75 -15.94
CA ASN A 124 -8.66 3.83 -15.52
C ASN A 124 -8.29 3.11 -14.22
N SER A 125 -9.21 2.48 -13.47
CA SER A 125 -8.90 1.84 -12.18
C SER A 125 -7.93 0.64 -12.25
N LEU A 126 -7.63 0.12 -13.45
CA LEU A 126 -6.57 -0.88 -13.67
C LEU A 126 -5.27 -0.31 -14.26
N SER A 127 -5.20 0.99 -14.59
CA SER A 127 -3.98 1.61 -15.13
C SER A 127 -2.89 1.73 -14.07
N GLU A 128 -1.62 1.69 -14.47
CA GLU A 128 -0.48 1.77 -13.53
C GLU A 128 -0.48 3.04 -12.66
N ILE A 129 -1.14 4.12 -13.11
CA ILE A 129 -1.25 5.39 -12.36
C ILE A 129 -2.18 5.24 -11.15
N PHE A 130 -3.28 4.49 -11.29
CA PHE A 130 -4.31 4.30 -10.26
C PHE A 130 -4.30 2.92 -9.60
N ASN A 131 -3.51 2.00 -10.16
CA ASN A 131 -3.23 0.66 -9.68
C ASN A 131 -1.70 0.41 -9.62
N PRO A 132 -0.90 1.29 -8.98
CA PRO A 132 0.58 1.22 -9.01
C PRO A 132 1.16 -0.05 -8.40
N PHE A 133 0.34 -0.83 -7.68
CA PHE A 133 0.72 -2.08 -7.03
C PHE A 133 0.10 -3.32 -7.68
N GLY A 134 -0.72 -3.15 -8.72
CA GLY A 134 -1.43 -4.24 -9.38
C GLY A 134 -2.47 -4.96 -8.51
N ASP A 135 -2.90 -4.37 -7.39
CA ASP A 135 -3.77 -5.02 -6.40
C ASP A 135 -5.28 -4.79 -6.63
N ASN A 136 -5.68 -3.90 -7.55
CA ASN A 136 -7.07 -3.79 -7.99
C ASN A 136 -7.47 -5.00 -8.86
N THR A 137 -8.58 -5.65 -8.54
CA THR A 137 -9.06 -6.86 -9.23
C THR A 137 -10.07 -6.51 -10.33
N GLN A 138 -10.23 -7.40 -11.32
CA GLN A 138 -10.99 -7.12 -12.56
C GLN A 138 -12.48 -6.79 -12.37
N GLU A 139 -13.07 -7.07 -11.20
CA GLU A 139 -14.42 -6.63 -10.79
C GLU A 139 -14.67 -5.15 -11.09
N VAL A 140 -13.67 -4.27 -10.92
CA VAL A 140 -13.75 -2.82 -11.15
C VAL A 140 -14.08 -2.43 -12.59
N CYS A 141 -13.82 -3.32 -13.54
CA CYS A 141 -13.98 -3.10 -14.97
C CYS A 141 -14.96 -4.10 -15.61
N ARG A 142 -15.62 -4.95 -14.81
CA ARG A 142 -16.45 -6.05 -15.33
C ARG A 142 -17.72 -5.57 -16.02
N LEU A 143 -18.19 -4.36 -15.72
CA LEU A 143 -19.27 -3.70 -16.46
C LEU A 143 -18.77 -2.83 -17.62
N CYS A 144 -17.47 -2.65 -17.82
CA CYS A 144 -16.95 -1.79 -18.89
C CYS A 144 -17.06 -2.48 -20.26
N TYR A 145 -17.38 -1.71 -21.30
CA TYR A 145 -17.89 -2.26 -22.56
C TYR A 145 -16.79 -2.88 -23.41
N ASN A 146 -15.60 -2.25 -23.52
CA ASN A 146 -14.56 -2.62 -24.48
C ASN A 146 -13.75 -3.88 -24.09
N THR A 147 -14.36 -4.84 -23.37
CA THR A 147 -13.69 -6.02 -22.81
C THR A 147 -12.87 -6.79 -23.85
N GLY A 148 -11.56 -6.88 -23.62
CA GLY A 148 -10.60 -7.56 -24.51
C GLY A 148 -9.95 -6.66 -25.57
N LEU A 149 -10.29 -5.37 -25.62
CA LEU A 149 -9.61 -4.36 -26.44
C LEU A 149 -8.56 -3.59 -25.60
N SER A 150 -7.68 -2.85 -26.27
CA SER A 150 -6.60 -2.08 -25.63
C SER A 150 -7.07 -0.87 -24.83
N ASP A 151 -8.30 -0.41 -25.07
CA ASP A 151 -8.98 0.70 -24.41
C ASP A 151 -10.00 0.24 -23.35
N TRP A 152 -10.08 -1.07 -23.09
CA TRP A 152 -10.94 -1.62 -22.04
C TRP A 152 -10.68 -0.94 -20.71
N CYS A 153 -11.74 -0.33 -20.14
CA CYS A 153 -11.65 0.34 -18.85
C CYS A 153 -10.57 1.45 -18.81
N GLY A 154 -10.26 2.08 -19.95
CA GLY A 154 -9.48 3.33 -20.02
C GLY A 154 -10.37 4.57 -20.19
N SER A 155 -9.78 5.76 -20.29
CA SER A 155 -10.52 7.01 -20.61
C SER A 155 -11.32 6.92 -21.93
N LEU A 156 -10.92 6.04 -22.85
CA LEU A 156 -11.57 5.80 -24.14
C LEU A 156 -12.64 4.68 -24.14
N ASP A 157 -12.90 4.01 -23.00
CA ASP A 157 -13.97 3.00 -22.93
C ASP A 157 -15.34 3.65 -23.25
N ARG A 158 -16.22 2.94 -23.97
CA ARG A 158 -17.56 3.44 -24.34
C ARG A 158 -18.40 3.91 -23.14
N TYR A 159 -18.12 3.41 -21.94
CA TYR A 159 -18.78 3.80 -20.69
C TYR A 159 -17.98 4.80 -19.84
N SER A 160 -16.94 5.41 -20.40
CA SER A 160 -16.18 6.50 -19.77
C SER A 160 -16.95 7.84 -19.79
N GLY A 161 -16.69 8.68 -18.77
CA GLY A 161 -17.35 9.98 -18.59
C GLY A 161 -18.83 9.90 -18.17
N ASN A 162 -19.45 11.07 -17.92
CA ASN A 162 -20.82 11.16 -17.40
C ASN A 162 -21.86 10.50 -18.33
N GLN A 163 -21.77 10.77 -19.63
CA GLN A 163 -22.63 10.17 -20.65
C GLN A 163 -22.38 8.67 -20.83
N GLY A 164 -21.12 8.23 -20.70
CA GLY A 164 -20.78 6.80 -20.70
C GLY A 164 -21.32 6.04 -19.49
N ALA A 165 -21.29 6.65 -18.30
CA ALA A 165 -21.85 6.06 -17.08
C ALA A 165 -23.38 5.90 -17.16
N LEU A 166 -24.09 6.89 -17.70
CA LEU A 166 -25.54 6.79 -17.95
C LEU A 166 -25.87 5.74 -19.03
N ARG A 167 -25.05 5.68 -20.08
CA ARG A 167 -25.13 4.64 -21.12
C ARG A 167 -24.93 3.23 -20.56
N CYS A 168 -23.95 3.04 -19.67
CA CYS A 168 -23.72 1.78 -18.95
C CYS A 168 -24.97 1.34 -18.16
N LEU A 169 -25.55 2.25 -17.38
CA LEU A 169 -26.76 1.99 -16.61
C LEU A 169 -27.92 1.52 -17.51
N ARG A 170 -28.12 2.18 -18.64
CA ARG A 170 -29.18 1.85 -19.59
C ARG A 170 -28.93 0.55 -20.34
N GLU A 171 -27.81 0.42 -21.07
CA GLU A 171 -27.59 -0.68 -22.02
C GLU A 171 -27.60 -2.05 -21.32
N HIS A 172 -27.09 -2.13 -20.09
CA HIS A 172 -27.19 -3.35 -19.27
C HIS A 172 -28.58 -3.61 -18.67
N THR A 173 -29.40 -2.59 -18.46
CA THR A 173 -30.75 -2.73 -17.89
C THR A 173 -31.78 -3.10 -18.95
N GLU A 174 -31.66 -2.52 -20.15
CA GLU A 174 -32.53 -2.82 -21.31
C GLU A 174 -32.21 -4.20 -21.93
N ASN A 175 -30.97 -4.68 -21.82
CA ASN A 175 -30.58 -6.01 -22.31
C ASN A 175 -30.98 -7.12 -21.33
N PHE A 176 -32.07 -7.82 -21.62
CA PHE A 176 -32.57 -8.96 -20.83
C PHE A 176 -31.57 -10.13 -20.71
N GLU A 177 -30.66 -10.31 -21.67
CA GLU A 177 -29.61 -11.35 -21.63
C GLU A 177 -28.36 -10.89 -20.85
N SER A 178 -28.30 -9.62 -20.43
CA SER A 178 -27.19 -9.11 -19.64
C SER A 178 -27.11 -9.82 -18.29
N LYS A 179 -26.02 -10.56 -18.09
CA LYS A 179 -25.66 -11.18 -16.80
C LYS A 179 -25.53 -10.15 -15.67
N TYR A 180 -25.14 -8.92 -16.00
CA TYR A 180 -24.87 -7.86 -15.04
C TYR A 180 -25.91 -6.75 -15.17
N LYS A 181 -26.44 -6.26 -14.04
CA LYS A 181 -27.40 -5.16 -14.01
C LYS A 181 -26.92 -4.09 -13.03
N PRO A 182 -26.23 -3.03 -13.49
CA PRO A 182 -25.92 -1.87 -12.65
C PRO A 182 -27.23 -1.24 -12.16
N VAL A 183 -27.19 -0.71 -10.93
CA VAL A 183 -28.36 -0.11 -10.26
C VAL A 183 -28.22 1.39 -10.01
N VAL A 184 -27.04 1.95 -10.29
CA VAL A 184 -26.70 3.37 -10.05
C VAL A 184 -25.63 3.81 -11.03
N ALA A 185 -25.67 5.09 -11.41
CA ALA A 185 -24.57 5.80 -12.07
C ALA A 185 -24.27 7.07 -11.25
N PHE A 186 -23.00 7.49 -11.22
CA PHE A 186 -22.55 8.71 -10.56
C PHE A 186 -22.12 9.73 -11.63
N LEU A 187 -22.82 10.86 -11.68
CA LEU A 187 -22.70 11.90 -12.71
C LEU A 187 -23.21 13.24 -12.16
N ARG A 188 -22.94 14.35 -12.88
CA ARG A 188 -23.52 15.67 -12.57
C ARG A 188 -25.00 15.69 -12.93
N ASP A 189 -25.78 16.56 -12.29
CA ASP A 189 -27.24 16.62 -12.48
C ASP A 189 -27.66 17.11 -13.88
N GLN A 190 -26.94 18.08 -14.43
CA GLN A 190 -27.19 18.67 -15.76
C GLN A 190 -27.00 17.66 -16.92
N GLU A 191 -26.24 16.58 -16.70
CA GLU A 191 -25.88 15.58 -17.70
C GLU A 191 -27.10 14.76 -18.17
N VAL A 192 -28.08 14.56 -17.28
CA VAL A 192 -29.34 13.86 -17.59
C VAL A 192 -30.24 14.72 -18.50
N GLU A 193 -30.11 16.05 -18.42
CA GLU A 193 -30.81 16.96 -19.34
C GLU A 193 -30.18 16.93 -20.74
N LEU A 194 -28.85 16.86 -20.86
CA LEU A 194 -28.18 16.65 -22.15
C LEU A 194 -28.58 15.31 -22.77
N ALA A 195 -28.48 14.23 -22.00
CA ALA A 195 -28.78 12.87 -22.45
C ALA A 195 -30.22 12.69 -22.95
N SER A 196 -31.16 13.53 -22.51
CA SER A 196 -32.53 13.55 -23.05
C SER A 196 -32.56 13.82 -24.57
N GLY A 197 -31.58 14.56 -25.10
CA GLY A 197 -31.38 14.77 -26.54
C GLY A 197 -30.85 13.53 -27.28
N ASP A 198 -30.04 12.70 -26.61
CA ASP A 198 -29.46 11.45 -27.14
C ASP A 198 -30.39 10.23 -26.94
N GLY A 199 -31.66 10.47 -26.61
CA GLY A 199 -32.67 9.44 -26.44
C GLY A 199 -32.69 8.77 -25.06
N PHE A 200 -32.18 9.44 -24.02
CA PHE A 200 -32.28 9.01 -22.61
C PHE A 200 -33.34 9.85 -21.86
N PRO A 201 -34.64 9.53 -21.98
CA PRO A 201 -35.71 10.33 -21.39
C PRO A 201 -35.58 10.41 -19.86
N LYS A 202 -35.53 11.63 -19.33
CA LYS A 202 -35.30 11.90 -17.90
C LYS A 202 -36.35 11.27 -16.99
N GLU A 203 -37.59 11.12 -17.45
CA GLU A 203 -38.69 10.46 -16.74
C GLU A 203 -38.42 9.00 -16.35
N ASN A 204 -37.42 8.34 -16.94
CA ASN A 204 -37.02 6.97 -16.61
C ASN A 204 -36.05 6.87 -15.42
N TYR A 205 -35.57 7.99 -14.86
CA TYR A 205 -34.53 7.98 -13.81
C TYR A 205 -34.93 8.81 -12.58
N GLU A 206 -34.46 8.38 -11.40
CA GLU A 206 -34.60 9.10 -10.13
C GLU A 206 -33.22 9.39 -9.51
N LEU A 207 -33.13 10.46 -8.71
CA LEU A 207 -31.96 10.77 -7.90
C LEU A 207 -31.99 9.97 -6.60
N LEU A 208 -30.82 9.53 -6.14
CA LEU A 208 -30.63 8.83 -4.87
C LEU A 208 -30.09 9.80 -3.81
N CYS A 209 -30.82 10.03 -2.71
CA CYS A 209 -30.55 11.11 -1.75
C CYS A 209 -29.82 10.62 -0.48
N PRO A 210 -28.53 10.96 -0.25
CA PRO A 210 -27.81 10.56 0.97
C PRO A 210 -28.42 11.10 2.26
N SER A 211 -29.07 12.27 2.19
CA SER A 211 -29.77 12.91 3.31
C SER A 211 -30.93 12.09 3.87
N LYS A 212 -31.51 11.18 3.07
CA LYS A 212 -32.62 10.30 3.46
C LYS A 212 -32.15 8.91 3.94
N MET A 213 -30.87 8.59 3.78
CA MET A 213 -30.33 7.26 4.10
C MET A 213 -30.04 7.07 5.60
N PRO A 214 -30.22 5.86 6.14
CA PRO A 214 -29.81 5.54 7.51
C PRO A 214 -28.29 5.49 7.61
N LYS A 215 -27.71 6.37 8.44
CA LYS A 215 -26.28 6.27 8.81
C LYS A 215 -26.06 5.01 9.63
N GLN A 216 -25.08 4.19 9.25
CA GLN A 216 -24.75 3.01 10.05
C GLN A 216 -24.20 3.45 11.42
N ARG A 217 -24.92 3.10 12.50
CA ARG A 217 -24.35 3.15 13.84
C ARG A 217 -23.39 1.98 13.97
N MET A 218 -22.13 2.28 14.27
CA MET A 218 -21.12 1.28 14.57
C MET A 218 -21.45 0.64 15.91
N TRP A 219 -22.26 -0.42 15.90
CA TRP A 219 -22.40 -1.31 17.05
C TRP A 219 -21.08 -2.06 17.18
N SER A 220 -20.22 -1.63 18.10
CA SER A 220 -19.22 -2.51 18.66
C SER A 220 -19.97 -3.72 19.23
N ILE A 221 -19.77 -4.89 18.64
CA ILE A 221 -20.27 -6.15 19.19
C ILE A 221 -19.26 -6.53 20.28
N PRO A 222 -19.55 -6.34 21.59
CA PRO A 222 -18.72 -6.99 22.59
C PRO A 222 -18.85 -8.49 22.37
N ALA A 223 -17.74 -9.21 22.35
CA ALA A 223 -17.73 -10.66 22.33
C ALA A 223 -18.31 -11.19 23.65
N VAL A 224 -19.63 -11.31 23.72
CA VAL A 224 -20.32 -11.95 24.84
C VAL A 224 -20.05 -13.44 24.73
N ALA A 225 -19.04 -13.89 25.48
CA ALA A 225 -18.82 -15.30 25.73
C ALA A 225 -20.12 -15.90 26.28
N ALA A 226 -20.65 -16.91 25.60
CA ALA A 226 -21.88 -17.57 26.00
C ALA A 226 -21.65 -18.47 27.24
N THR A 227 -21.65 -17.86 28.42
CA THR A 227 -21.78 -18.59 29.69
C THR A 227 -23.26 -18.77 30.03
N SER A 228 -23.63 -20.01 30.30
CA SER A 228 -25.01 -20.44 30.54
C SER A 228 -25.54 -19.97 31.90
N ALA A 229 -26.69 -19.28 31.91
CA ALA A 229 -27.53 -19.13 33.09
C ALA A 229 -29.02 -18.96 32.72
N PHE A 230 -29.80 -20.03 32.89
CA PHE A 230 -31.28 -19.96 32.89
C PHE A 230 -31.77 -19.56 34.29
N SER A 231 -32.62 -18.53 34.40
CA SER A 231 -33.71 -18.49 35.40
C SER A 231 -34.66 -17.30 35.20
N ALA A 232 -35.97 -17.58 35.31
CA ALA A 232 -37.11 -16.70 35.63
C ALA A 232 -37.00 -15.17 35.37
N SER A 233 -37.96 -14.54 34.69
CA SER A 233 -39.36 -14.51 35.13
C SER A 233 -40.33 -14.06 34.02
N ALA A 234 -41.50 -14.68 33.92
CA ALA A 234 -42.57 -14.28 33.00
C ALA A 234 -43.73 -13.60 33.74
N ARG A 235 -43.95 -12.30 33.46
CA ARG A 235 -45.08 -11.38 33.79
C ARG A 235 -44.53 -9.97 33.50
N MET A 236 -45.17 -9.04 32.80
CA MET A 236 -46.56 -8.88 32.32
C MET A 236 -46.52 -8.16 30.96
N LEU A 237 -47.44 -8.44 30.03
CA LEU A 237 -47.86 -7.49 28.98
C LEU A 237 -49.13 -8.03 28.29
N SER A 238 -50.28 -7.49 28.67
CA SER A 238 -51.59 -7.85 28.11
C SER A 238 -52.06 -6.75 27.15
N GLY A 239 -52.10 -7.03 25.85
CA GLY A 239 -52.62 -6.13 24.83
C GLY A 239 -52.58 -6.75 23.42
N PRO A 240 -53.58 -6.54 22.55
CA PRO A 240 -53.69 -7.22 21.26
C PRO A 240 -52.82 -6.57 20.18
N ALA A 241 -51.50 -6.80 20.21
CA ALA A 241 -50.55 -6.29 19.21
C ALA A 241 -49.30 -7.17 18.99
N THR A 242 -49.33 -8.46 19.37
CA THR A 242 -48.12 -9.30 19.50
C THR A 242 -48.08 -10.55 18.61
N LEU A 243 -48.94 -10.65 17.60
CA LEU A 243 -49.01 -11.83 16.73
C LEU A 243 -47.84 -12.02 15.73
N PRO A 244 -47.16 -10.97 15.20
CA PRO A 244 -46.02 -11.16 14.30
C PRO A 244 -44.74 -11.65 15.00
N LEU A 245 -44.56 -11.33 16.29
CA LEU A 245 -43.31 -11.58 17.02
C LEU A 245 -43.20 -13.02 17.58
N LEU A 246 -44.32 -13.73 17.78
CA LEU A 246 -44.28 -15.11 18.28
C LEU A 246 -43.75 -16.12 17.25
N ILE A 247 -44.00 -15.89 15.96
CA ILE A 247 -43.68 -16.85 14.89
C ILE A 247 -42.15 -16.98 14.73
N CYS A 248 -41.41 -15.86 14.78
CA CYS A 248 -39.94 -15.87 14.69
C CYS A 248 -39.24 -16.51 15.90
N VAL A 249 -39.86 -16.48 17.09
CA VAL A 249 -39.26 -17.09 18.30
C VAL A 249 -39.44 -18.61 18.32
N MET A 250 -40.58 -19.12 17.86
CA MET A 250 -40.83 -20.57 17.83
C MET A 250 -40.04 -21.28 16.72
N ALA A 251 -39.82 -20.63 15.57
CA ALA A 251 -38.99 -21.17 14.49
C ALA A 251 -37.51 -21.39 14.88
N LYS A 252 -37.03 -20.67 15.91
CA LYS A 252 -35.64 -20.78 16.41
C LYS A 252 -35.46 -21.81 17.54
N LEU A 253 -36.55 -22.39 18.04
CA LEU A 253 -36.56 -23.38 19.11
C LEU A 253 -36.64 -24.83 18.60
N THR A 254 -37.10 -25.06 17.37
CA THR A 254 -37.17 -26.39 16.75
C THR A 254 -35.90 -26.82 16.01
N SER A 255 -34.96 -25.90 15.76
CA SER A 255 -33.70 -26.17 15.01
C SER A 255 -32.47 -26.43 15.89
N SER A 256 -32.61 -26.51 17.22
CA SER A 256 -31.49 -26.67 18.17
C SER A 256 -31.60 -27.87 19.12
N ILE A 257 -32.40 -28.89 18.78
CA ILE A 257 -32.52 -30.15 19.57
C ILE A 257 -32.37 -31.41 18.68
N VAL A 258 -31.33 -31.46 17.84
CA VAL A 258 -30.73 -32.72 17.35
C VAL A 258 -29.22 -32.49 17.16
N GLY A 259 -28.35 -33.19 17.88
CA GLY A 259 -26.90 -32.97 17.75
C GLY A 259 -25.98 -33.59 18.81
N GLY A 260 -26.34 -34.72 19.42
CA GLY A 260 -25.42 -35.56 20.22
C GLY A 260 -24.87 -36.71 19.36
N PRO A 261 -23.61 -37.17 19.54
CA PRO A 261 -22.93 -38.00 18.54
C PRO A 261 -23.17 -39.52 18.71
N THR A 262 -23.53 -40.21 17.62
CA THR A 262 -23.25 -41.65 17.47
C THR A 262 -23.22 -42.13 16.00
N LEU A 263 -22.02 -42.53 15.56
CA LEU A 263 -21.66 -43.66 14.66
C LEU A 263 -22.59 -44.17 13.53
N ILE A 264 -21.99 -44.23 12.33
CA ILE A 264 -22.17 -45.22 11.23
C ILE A 264 -23.37 -45.07 10.28
N GLY A 265 -23.06 -44.80 9.00
CA GLY A 265 -23.63 -45.58 7.87
C GLY A 265 -24.67 -44.93 6.96
N ARG A 266 -24.25 -44.58 5.73
CA ARG A 266 -25.04 -44.50 4.47
C ARG A 266 -26.47 -43.90 4.53
N SER A 267 -26.62 -42.66 4.01
CA SER A 267 -27.43 -42.41 2.80
C SER A 267 -27.27 -40.96 2.31
N VAL A 268 -27.19 -40.80 0.99
CA VAL A 268 -27.34 -39.51 0.31
C VAL A 268 -28.79 -39.40 -0.15
N GLY A 269 -29.45 -38.28 0.13
CA GLY A 269 -30.78 -37.96 -0.43
C GLY A 269 -31.94 -37.94 0.58
N ALA A 270 -32.02 -36.90 1.41
CA ALA A 270 -33.22 -36.56 2.20
C ALA A 270 -33.35 -35.07 2.60
N ALA A 271 -32.49 -34.18 2.07
CA ALA A 271 -32.45 -32.75 2.47
C ALA A 271 -33.12 -31.79 1.46
N SER A 272 -33.59 -32.29 0.31
CA SER A 272 -34.00 -31.46 -0.84
C SER A 272 -35.51 -31.42 -1.09
N MET A 273 -36.36 -31.77 -0.11
CA MET A 273 -37.83 -31.81 -0.28
C MET A 273 -38.63 -31.03 0.78
N LEU A 274 -37.97 -30.42 1.77
CA LEU A 274 -38.65 -29.62 2.80
C LEU A 274 -38.63 -28.10 2.53
N ASP A 275 -37.64 -27.59 1.79
CA ASP A 275 -37.64 -26.18 1.34
C ASP A 275 -38.75 -25.92 0.30
N GLU A 276 -39.01 -26.86 -0.61
CA GLU A 276 -40.00 -26.68 -1.69
C GLU A 276 -41.45 -26.48 -1.21
N TYR A 277 -41.82 -27.11 -0.09
CA TYR A 277 -43.17 -26.99 0.49
C TYR A 277 -43.40 -25.66 1.23
N LEU A 278 -42.37 -25.09 1.85
CA LEU A 278 -42.44 -23.76 2.48
C LEU A 278 -42.43 -22.64 1.43
N PHE A 279 -41.63 -22.79 0.36
CA PHE A 279 -41.58 -21.84 -0.75
C PHE A 279 -42.87 -21.76 -1.58
N THR A 280 -43.58 -22.88 -1.76
CA THR A 280 -44.85 -22.89 -2.50
C THR A 280 -46.02 -22.30 -1.72
N SER A 281 -46.08 -22.52 -0.40
CA SER A 281 -47.16 -21.98 0.45
C SER A 281 -47.13 -20.45 0.57
N LEU A 282 -45.95 -19.83 0.75
CA LEU A 282 -45.84 -18.36 0.76
C LEU A 282 -46.19 -17.72 -0.60
N ARG A 283 -45.92 -18.41 -1.71
CA ARG A 283 -46.21 -17.90 -3.06
C ARG A 283 -47.72 -17.82 -3.33
N TYR A 284 -48.54 -18.71 -2.75
CA TYR A 284 -50.00 -18.68 -2.89
C TYR A 284 -50.67 -17.55 -2.09
N GLU A 285 -50.27 -17.32 -0.84
CA GLU A 285 -50.80 -16.23 0.01
C GLU A 285 -50.53 -14.83 -0.58
N LEU A 286 -49.30 -14.58 -1.06
CA LEU A 286 -48.95 -13.32 -1.70
C LEU A 286 -49.69 -13.07 -3.02
N SER A 287 -50.00 -14.15 -3.76
CA SER A 287 -50.80 -14.06 -4.99
C SER A 287 -52.27 -13.67 -4.71
N PHE A 288 -52.81 -14.04 -3.54
CA PHE A 288 -54.18 -13.68 -3.14
C PHE A 288 -54.31 -12.20 -2.77
N LEU A 289 -53.30 -11.63 -2.10
CA LEU A 289 -53.26 -10.21 -1.73
C LEU A 289 -53.03 -9.26 -2.91
N ALA A 290 -52.32 -9.72 -3.95
CA ALA A 290 -52.11 -8.94 -5.19
C ALA A 290 -53.42 -8.67 -5.97
N ASN A 291 -54.42 -9.55 -5.84
CA ASN A 291 -55.66 -9.50 -6.63
C ASN A 291 -56.75 -8.57 -6.05
N GLN A 292 -56.41 -7.70 -5.08
CA GLN A 292 -57.35 -6.80 -4.38
C GLN A 292 -57.00 -5.30 -4.49
N ARG A 293 -55.92 -4.90 -5.18
CA ARG A 293 -55.60 -3.49 -5.45
C ARG A 293 -55.07 -3.28 -6.87
N ASN A 294 -55.86 -2.60 -7.69
CA ASN A 294 -55.50 -2.19 -9.05
C ASN A 294 -54.43 -1.07 -9.03
N ASN A 295 -53.16 -1.42 -8.81
CA ASN A 295 -52.00 -0.64 -9.23
C ASN A 295 -50.76 -1.55 -9.23
N LEU A 296 -50.25 -1.88 -10.42
CA LEU A 296 -49.03 -2.68 -10.57
C LEU A 296 -47.78 -1.81 -10.34
N ALA A 297 -47.10 -2.04 -9.22
CA ALA A 297 -45.69 -1.75 -9.06
C ALA A 297 -44.95 -3.09 -8.95
N SER A 298 -43.96 -3.32 -9.81
CA SER A 298 -43.20 -4.57 -9.89
C SER A 298 -42.27 -4.73 -8.68
N ILE A 299 -42.52 -5.74 -7.85
CA ILE A 299 -41.65 -6.12 -6.73
C ILE A 299 -40.71 -7.23 -7.20
N GLU A 300 -39.47 -6.89 -7.55
CA GLU A 300 -38.38 -7.86 -7.63
C GLU A 300 -37.61 -7.87 -6.31
N ALA A 301 -37.42 -9.05 -5.72
CA ALA A 301 -36.72 -9.23 -4.46
C ALA A 301 -35.35 -9.90 -4.68
N VAL A 302 -34.27 -9.13 -4.59
CA VAL A 302 -32.90 -9.66 -4.64
C VAL A 302 -32.43 -10.01 -3.23
N PHE A 303 -32.16 -11.29 -2.98
CA PHE A 303 -31.57 -11.75 -1.73
C PHE A 303 -30.05 -11.56 -1.74
N ILE A 304 -29.54 -10.60 -0.96
CA ILE A 304 -28.10 -10.51 -0.63
C ILE A 304 -27.85 -11.30 0.65
N ASN A 305 -26.96 -12.30 0.57
CA ASN A 305 -26.60 -13.14 1.72
C ASN A 305 -25.93 -12.32 2.83
N GLY A 306 -26.46 -12.40 4.05
CA GLY A 306 -25.80 -11.91 5.27
C GLY A 306 -26.53 -10.79 6.04
N CYS A 307 -27.61 -10.21 5.52
CA CYS A 307 -28.22 -9.02 6.13
C CYS A 307 -29.73 -9.19 6.42
N THR A 308 -30.06 -9.59 7.66
CA THR A 308 -31.46 -9.73 8.11
C THR A 308 -32.21 -8.40 8.25
N THR A 309 -31.52 -7.26 8.14
CA THR A 309 -32.12 -5.91 8.08
C THR A 309 -32.45 -5.46 6.64
N CYS A 310 -32.06 -6.20 5.60
CA CYS A 310 -32.39 -5.86 4.20
C CYS A 310 -33.88 -6.03 3.84
N PHE A 311 -34.71 -6.60 4.71
CA PHE A 311 -36.15 -6.83 4.47
C PHE A 311 -37.01 -5.55 4.41
N LEU A 312 -36.41 -4.36 4.58
CA LEU A 312 -37.08 -3.05 4.56
C LEU A 312 -36.62 -2.12 3.40
N LEU A 313 -35.85 -2.63 2.43
CA LEU A 313 -35.09 -1.80 1.50
C LEU A 313 -35.80 -1.34 0.21
N PHE A 314 -36.94 -1.93 -0.16
CA PHE A 314 -37.60 -1.64 -1.44
C PHE A 314 -39.07 -1.22 -1.25
N ILE A 315 -39.22 0.02 -0.77
CA ILE A 315 -40.40 0.84 -1.06
C ILE A 315 -39.88 2.03 -1.87
N SER A 316 -40.32 2.15 -3.12
CA SER A 316 -40.00 3.28 -3.99
C SER A 316 -40.40 4.61 -3.32
N GLY A 317 -39.53 5.63 -3.43
CA GLY A 317 -39.78 6.98 -2.91
C GLY A 317 -39.35 7.27 -1.47
N ILE A 318 -38.82 6.31 -0.69
CA ILE A 318 -38.29 6.63 0.66
C ILE A 318 -36.94 7.37 0.57
N TRP A 319 -36.02 6.93 -0.30
CA TRP A 319 -34.66 7.49 -0.42
C TRP A 319 -34.38 8.19 -1.74
N THR A 320 -35.30 8.13 -2.70
CA THR A 320 -35.14 8.76 -4.01
C THR A 320 -35.83 10.12 -4.08
N ALA A 321 -35.58 10.87 -5.16
CA ALA A 321 -36.30 12.09 -5.54
C ALA A 321 -36.33 12.22 -7.08
N ASN A 322 -37.19 13.09 -7.60
CA ASN A 322 -37.18 13.42 -9.02
C ASN A 322 -35.89 14.19 -9.38
N ILE A 323 -35.42 14.07 -10.63
CA ILE A 323 -34.27 14.81 -11.18
C ILE A 323 -34.37 16.32 -10.96
N SER A 324 -35.58 16.89 -11.01
CA SER A 324 -35.81 18.32 -10.74
C SER A 324 -35.46 18.76 -9.31
N SER A 325 -35.16 17.84 -8.41
CA SER A 325 -34.83 18.09 -6.99
C SER A 325 -33.32 17.97 -6.68
N SER A 326 -32.44 18.07 -7.68
CA SER A 326 -30.98 17.97 -7.51
C SER A 326 -30.41 18.92 -6.46
N ALA A 327 -30.97 20.13 -6.33
CA ALA A 327 -30.57 21.11 -5.31
C ALA A 327 -30.70 20.59 -3.86
N ASP A 328 -31.74 19.82 -3.56
CA ASP A 328 -32.03 19.25 -2.23
C ASP A 328 -31.56 17.78 -2.09
N CYS A 329 -31.37 17.10 -3.21
CA CYS A 329 -31.01 15.68 -3.31
C CYS A 329 -29.75 15.52 -4.18
N ASN A 330 -28.58 15.74 -3.57
CA ASN A 330 -27.28 15.52 -4.19
C ASN A 330 -26.28 14.87 -3.22
N TRP A 331 -25.16 14.41 -3.78
CA TRP A 331 -24.03 13.83 -3.04
C TRP A 331 -22.99 14.88 -2.60
N GLY A 332 -23.33 16.17 -2.76
CA GLY A 332 -22.52 17.32 -2.40
C GLY A 332 -22.21 18.24 -3.57
N LYS A 333 -21.57 19.37 -3.27
CA LYS A 333 -21.22 20.42 -4.22
C LYS A 333 -19.77 20.25 -4.69
N ILE A 334 -19.55 20.43 -5.98
CA ILE A 334 -18.25 20.27 -6.65
C ILE A 334 -17.89 21.59 -7.35
N PRO A 335 -16.62 22.06 -7.31
CA PRO A 335 -16.16 23.16 -8.15
C PRO A 335 -16.35 22.91 -9.65
N SER A 336 -16.33 23.96 -10.47
CA SER A 336 -16.27 23.80 -11.93
C SER A 336 -14.95 23.15 -12.35
N ARG A 337 -14.92 22.60 -13.58
CA ARG A 337 -13.66 22.21 -14.24
C ARG A 337 -12.70 23.41 -14.30
N MET A 338 -11.39 23.13 -14.29
CA MET A 338 -10.35 24.14 -14.13
C MET A 338 -9.38 24.08 -15.30
N ILE A 339 -9.03 25.26 -15.83
CA ILE A 339 -7.98 25.37 -16.85
C ILE A 339 -6.65 25.44 -16.11
N MET A 340 -5.77 24.47 -16.38
CA MET A 340 -4.49 24.31 -15.69
C MET A 340 -3.31 24.65 -16.60
N THR A 341 -2.25 25.19 -16.01
CA THR A 341 -0.95 25.43 -16.63
C THR A 341 0.18 25.08 -15.65
N SER A 342 1.44 25.18 -16.08
CA SER A 342 2.61 24.87 -15.25
C SER A 342 2.86 25.92 -14.17
N LEU A 343 3.13 25.49 -12.93
CA LEU A 343 3.59 26.35 -11.83
C LEU A 343 4.95 27.03 -12.09
N ILE A 344 5.70 26.56 -13.09
CA ILE A 344 7.01 27.11 -13.50
C ILE A 344 6.81 28.27 -14.52
N GLN A 345 5.58 28.55 -14.94
CA GLN A 345 5.28 29.65 -15.84
C GLN A 345 5.14 30.97 -15.06
N ASN A 346 6.14 31.84 -15.18
CA ASN A 346 6.22 33.10 -14.43
C ASN A 346 5.14 34.13 -14.80
N ASP A 347 4.49 33.99 -15.95
CA ASP A 347 3.44 34.89 -16.41
C ASP A 347 2.24 34.10 -16.95
N VAL A 348 1.17 34.09 -16.16
CA VAL A 348 -0.12 33.47 -16.50
C VAL A 348 -1.05 34.46 -17.21
N THR A 349 -0.73 35.77 -17.19
CA THR A 349 -1.60 36.82 -17.78
C THR A 349 -1.78 36.62 -19.29
N VAL A 350 -0.72 36.18 -19.97
CA VAL A 350 -0.71 35.73 -21.36
C VAL A 350 -1.87 34.77 -21.68
N TYR A 351 -2.15 33.82 -20.78
CA TYR A 351 -3.20 32.84 -20.97
C TYR A 351 -4.58 33.35 -20.53
N THR A 352 -4.67 34.19 -19.49
CA THR A 352 -5.95 34.78 -19.07
C THR A 352 -6.48 35.72 -20.14
N ASP A 353 -5.63 36.61 -20.67
CA ASP A 353 -5.96 37.54 -21.75
C ASP A 353 -6.41 36.80 -23.02
N PHE A 354 -5.75 35.69 -23.36
CA PHE A 354 -6.14 34.82 -24.47
C PHE A 354 -7.53 34.21 -24.24
N LEU A 355 -7.80 33.68 -23.05
CA LEU A 355 -9.09 33.06 -22.71
C LEU A 355 -10.23 34.08 -22.70
N GLU A 356 -10.01 35.30 -22.19
CA GLU A 356 -10.99 36.37 -22.25
C GLU A 356 -11.35 36.71 -23.71
N LEU A 357 -10.35 36.91 -24.57
CA LEU A 357 -10.56 37.14 -26.00
C LEU A 357 -11.32 35.99 -26.69
N LEU A 358 -11.06 34.73 -26.32
CA LEU A 358 -11.84 33.60 -26.85
C LEU A 358 -13.32 33.71 -26.47
N VAL A 359 -13.65 34.12 -25.25
CA VAL A 359 -15.06 34.25 -24.82
C VAL A 359 -15.73 35.48 -25.44
N GLU A 360 -15.02 36.62 -25.54
CA GLU A 360 -15.53 37.84 -26.18
C GLU A 360 -15.91 37.63 -27.66
N ASN A 361 -15.19 36.75 -28.37
CA ASN A 361 -15.42 36.50 -29.79
C ASN A 361 -16.30 35.26 -30.02
N PHE A 362 -16.07 34.14 -29.32
CA PHE A 362 -16.71 32.83 -29.59
C PHE A 362 -17.60 32.29 -28.47
N GLY A 363 -17.73 33.02 -27.35
CA GLY A 363 -18.67 32.70 -26.28
C GLY A 363 -20.14 32.90 -26.70
N PRO A 364 -21.12 32.56 -25.83
CA PRO A 364 -22.55 32.58 -26.18
C PRO A 364 -23.09 33.97 -26.56
N SER A 365 -22.46 35.03 -26.05
CA SER A 365 -22.75 36.43 -26.37
C SER A 365 -21.67 37.07 -27.26
N GLY A 366 -20.79 36.25 -27.85
CA GLY A 366 -19.59 36.71 -28.55
C GLY A 366 -19.88 37.26 -29.96
N THR A 367 -19.00 38.15 -30.42
CA THR A 367 -19.15 38.85 -31.72
C THR A 367 -19.13 37.93 -32.94
N SER A 368 -18.53 36.75 -32.81
CA SER A 368 -18.23 35.77 -33.86
C SER A 368 -18.79 34.37 -33.55
N VAL A 369 -19.77 34.26 -32.65
CA VAL A 369 -20.36 32.97 -32.23
C VAL A 369 -20.98 32.16 -33.38
N SER A 370 -21.30 32.81 -34.51
CA SER A 370 -21.82 32.17 -35.72
C SER A 370 -20.75 31.50 -36.58
N SER A 371 -19.46 31.85 -36.44
CA SER A 371 -18.35 31.15 -37.11
C SER A 371 -17.79 30.02 -36.25
N PHE A 372 -17.79 30.19 -34.93
CA PHE A 372 -17.43 29.14 -33.98
C PHE A 372 -18.12 29.35 -32.63
N ASN A 373 -18.74 28.29 -32.10
CA ASN A 373 -19.29 28.28 -30.74
C ASN A 373 -18.31 27.57 -29.81
N LEU A 374 -17.71 28.32 -28.88
CA LEU A 374 -16.63 27.84 -28.02
C LEU A 374 -17.06 26.67 -27.12
N PHE A 375 -18.26 26.78 -26.54
CA PHE A 375 -18.73 25.86 -25.50
C PHE A 375 -19.55 24.70 -26.06
N SER A 376 -20.24 24.85 -27.20
CA SER A 376 -20.99 23.75 -27.80
C SER A 376 -20.10 22.65 -28.38
N SER A 377 -20.48 21.38 -28.17
CA SER A 377 -19.91 20.21 -28.86
C SER A 377 -20.84 19.63 -29.92
N ALA A 378 -21.94 20.33 -30.26
CA ALA A 378 -22.87 19.89 -31.29
C ALA A 378 -22.22 19.80 -32.68
N GLY A 379 -22.50 18.72 -33.41
CA GLY A 379 -21.93 18.46 -34.73
C GLY A 379 -20.52 17.84 -34.72
N TYR A 380 -20.01 17.49 -33.53
CA TYR A 380 -18.90 16.57 -33.36
C TYR A 380 -19.46 15.19 -32.96
N THR A 381 -18.83 14.13 -33.47
CA THR A 381 -19.24 12.73 -33.28
C THR A 381 -17.98 11.88 -33.14
N THR A 382 -18.10 10.76 -32.43
CA THR A 382 -17.01 9.79 -32.31
C THR A 382 -16.46 9.36 -33.68
N VAL A 383 -15.18 8.98 -33.80
CA VAL A 383 -14.58 8.50 -35.08
C VAL A 383 -15.39 7.35 -35.75
N SER A 384 -16.13 6.56 -34.98
CA SER A 384 -17.03 5.50 -35.50
C SER A 384 -18.37 6.01 -36.05
N GLY A 385 -18.66 7.31 -35.99
CA GLY A 385 -19.85 7.97 -36.53
C GLY A 385 -21.16 7.77 -35.76
N ASN A 386 -21.19 6.91 -34.73
CA ASN A 386 -22.44 6.40 -34.16
C ASN A 386 -22.96 7.17 -32.93
N ASN A 387 -22.14 7.96 -32.24
CA ASN A 387 -22.51 8.68 -31.02
C ASN A 387 -22.11 10.16 -31.07
N ALA A 388 -22.95 11.02 -30.49
CA ALA A 388 -22.60 12.41 -30.18
C ALA A 388 -21.47 12.47 -29.13
N THR A 389 -20.68 13.55 -29.19
CA THR A 389 -19.65 13.87 -28.19
C THR A 389 -19.95 15.18 -27.49
N HIS A 390 -19.66 15.23 -26.18
CA HIS A 390 -19.98 16.35 -25.30
C HIS A 390 -18.75 16.84 -24.55
N HIS A 391 -18.79 18.09 -24.12
CA HIS A 391 -17.77 18.74 -23.28
C HIS A 391 -16.37 18.81 -23.91
N LEU A 392 -16.26 18.86 -25.24
CA LEU A 392 -14.99 18.98 -25.95
C LEU A 392 -14.34 20.35 -25.68
N MET A 393 -13.12 20.38 -25.14
CA MET A 393 -12.37 21.55 -24.63
C MET A 393 -13.01 22.24 -23.42
N PHE A 394 -14.33 22.46 -23.44
CA PHE A 394 -15.11 23.11 -22.41
C PHE A 394 -16.44 22.39 -22.26
N SER A 395 -17.06 22.47 -21.08
CA SER A 395 -18.37 21.86 -20.87
C SER A 395 -19.43 22.56 -21.73
N ASP A 396 -20.33 21.79 -22.32
CA ASP A 396 -21.48 22.29 -23.10
C ASP A 396 -22.41 23.21 -22.28
N HIS A 397 -22.36 23.12 -20.93
CA HIS A 397 -23.09 24.00 -20.02
C HIS A 397 -22.38 25.33 -19.69
N THR A 398 -21.15 25.53 -20.17
CA THR A 398 -20.34 26.73 -19.85
C THR A 398 -20.99 27.97 -20.48
N LYS A 399 -21.10 29.06 -19.71
CA LYS A 399 -21.66 30.33 -20.17
C LYS A 399 -20.63 31.45 -20.27
N ASN A 400 -19.59 31.39 -19.43
CA ASN A 400 -18.46 32.30 -19.38
C ASN A 400 -17.28 31.56 -18.71
N ILE A 401 -16.05 32.04 -18.91
CA ILE A 401 -14.89 31.66 -18.10
C ILE A 401 -14.74 32.68 -16.97
N TYR A 402 -14.48 32.22 -15.76
CA TYR A 402 -14.21 33.07 -14.61
C TYR A 402 -12.73 32.98 -14.24
N ILE A 403 -12.09 34.14 -14.04
CA ILE A 403 -10.67 34.27 -13.73
C ILE A 403 -10.57 34.91 -12.33
N PRO A 404 -10.22 34.14 -11.28
CA PRO A 404 -10.12 34.68 -9.92
C PRO A 404 -8.87 35.56 -9.75
N PRO A 405 -8.81 36.39 -8.69
CA PRO A 405 -7.59 37.09 -8.31
C PRO A 405 -6.45 36.12 -7.99
N VAL A 406 -5.22 36.47 -8.37
CA VAL A 406 -4.02 35.59 -8.26
C VAL A 406 -3.85 34.97 -6.86
N THR A 407 -4.20 35.70 -5.80
CA THR A 407 -4.15 35.24 -4.39
C THR A 407 -5.00 34.00 -4.11
N GLU A 408 -6.08 33.81 -4.87
CA GLU A 408 -6.97 32.64 -4.80
C GLU A 408 -6.48 31.50 -5.71
N THR A 409 -5.64 31.81 -6.70
CA THR A 409 -5.14 30.85 -7.71
C THR A 409 -3.72 30.33 -7.43
N GLU A 410 -2.99 30.90 -6.44
CA GLU A 410 -1.63 30.51 -6.05
C GLU A 410 -1.44 28.98 -5.85
N THR A 411 -2.48 28.26 -5.40
CA THR A 411 -2.43 26.80 -5.26
C THR A 411 -3.80 26.17 -5.52
N TYR A 412 -3.80 24.92 -5.99
CA TYR A 412 -5.00 24.08 -6.09
C TYR A 412 -5.90 24.16 -4.83
N TYR A 413 -5.29 24.07 -3.64
CA TYR A 413 -6.00 24.06 -2.35
C TYR A 413 -6.69 25.38 -1.98
N ARG A 414 -6.30 26.50 -2.60
CA ARG A 414 -6.98 27.80 -2.42
C ARG A 414 -8.13 27.99 -3.42
N TRP A 415 -8.01 27.41 -4.62
CA TRP A 415 -9.05 27.47 -5.64
C TRP A 415 -10.30 26.65 -5.27
N ILE A 416 -10.12 25.47 -4.66
CA ILE A 416 -11.24 24.56 -4.39
C ILE A 416 -12.11 24.97 -3.19
N ASP A 417 -13.42 24.70 -3.29
CA ASP A 417 -14.38 24.91 -2.20
C ASP A 417 -13.99 24.10 -0.95
N PRO A 418 -14.01 24.69 0.27
CA PRO A 418 -13.65 23.98 1.51
C PRO A 418 -14.44 22.70 1.77
N SER A 419 -15.68 22.59 1.26
CA SER A 419 -16.46 21.36 1.36
C SER A 419 -15.92 20.24 0.47
N PHE A 420 -15.39 20.57 -0.71
CA PHE A 420 -14.72 19.62 -1.60
C PHE A 420 -13.34 19.22 -1.05
N LYS A 421 -12.59 20.17 -0.49
CA LYS A 421 -11.33 19.86 0.22
C LYS A 421 -11.56 18.84 1.35
N LYS A 422 -12.63 19.03 2.14
CA LYS A 422 -13.03 18.09 3.19
C LYS A 422 -13.46 16.72 2.65
N ALA A 423 -13.95 16.61 1.41
CA ALA A 423 -14.24 15.33 0.77
C ALA A 423 -12.96 14.59 0.37
N LEU A 424 -11.94 15.30 -0.12
CA LEU A 424 -10.60 14.74 -0.38
C LEU A 424 -9.95 14.25 0.94
N GLU A 425 -9.92 15.09 1.97
CA GLU A 425 -9.36 14.74 3.30
C GLU A 425 -10.00 13.47 3.90
N LYS A 426 -11.30 13.23 3.65
CA LYS A 426 -11.99 12.00 4.07
C LYS A 426 -11.50 10.75 3.35
N LEU A 427 -11.18 10.85 2.06
CA LEU A 427 -10.67 9.72 1.28
C LEU A 427 -9.22 9.38 1.63
N GLU A 428 -8.43 10.38 2.02
CA GLU A 428 -7.06 10.19 2.48
C GLU A 428 -6.97 9.72 3.94
N SER A 429 -8.04 9.92 4.73
CA SER A 429 -8.07 9.51 6.14
C SER A 429 -8.08 8.00 6.29
N CYS A 430 -7.08 7.46 7.01
CA CYS A 430 -7.03 6.05 7.38
C CYS A 430 -7.65 5.85 8.78
N PRO A 431 -8.78 5.13 8.92
CA PRO A 431 -9.41 4.87 10.21
C PRO A 431 -8.87 3.61 10.92
N LEU A 432 -7.83 2.97 10.36
CA LEU A 432 -7.17 1.82 10.98
C LEU A 432 -6.25 2.29 12.12
N PRO A 433 -6.04 1.47 13.17
CA PRO A 433 -5.09 1.79 14.23
C PRO A 433 -3.65 1.84 13.70
N THR A 434 -2.80 2.61 14.37
CA THR A 434 -1.37 2.64 14.09
C THR A 434 -0.72 1.31 14.50
N LEU A 435 0.33 0.89 13.78
CA LEU A 435 1.00 -0.39 14.01
C LEU A 435 2.32 -0.20 14.79
N GLY A 436 2.45 -0.90 15.92
CA GLY A 436 3.64 -0.86 16.76
C GLY A 436 4.70 -1.88 16.35
N TRP A 437 5.85 -1.42 15.85
CA TRP A 437 7.02 -2.26 15.61
C TRP A 437 7.92 -2.32 16.84
N CYS A 438 8.13 -3.51 17.40
CA CYS A 438 9.01 -3.72 18.54
C CYS A 438 10.46 -3.96 18.10
N VAL A 439 11.39 -3.30 18.78
CA VAL A 439 12.84 -3.36 18.57
C VAL A 439 13.57 -3.58 19.90
N ILE A 440 14.81 -4.08 19.88
CA ILE A 440 15.54 -4.44 21.11
C ILE A 440 16.68 -3.49 21.51
N ASP A 441 17.08 -2.58 20.63
CA ASP A 441 18.16 -1.62 20.90
C ASP A 441 18.02 -0.29 20.14
N GLU A 442 18.93 0.65 20.44
CA GLU A 442 18.93 2.01 19.88
C GLU A 442 19.23 2.06 18.37
N PHE A 443 19.98 1.09 17.84
CA PHE A 443 20.31 1.03 16.42
C PHE A 443 19.11 0.56 15.61
N GLU A 444 18.41 -0.47 16.11
CA GLU A 444 17.12 -0.90 15.55
C GLU A 444 16.05 0.19 15.70
N MET A 445 15.99 0.90 16.84
CA MET A 445 15.08 2.03 17.05
C MET A 445 15.32 3.16 16.02
N SER A 446 16.56 3.58 15.82
CA SER A 446 16.92 4.59 14.82
C SER A 446 16.53 4.15 13.39
N LYS A 447 16.77 2.87 13.05
CA LYS A 447 16.34 2.31 11.75
C LYS A 447 14.82 2.27 11.61
N CYS A 448 14.09 1.86 12.65
CA CYS A 448 12.63 1.81 12.67
C CYS A 448 12.03 3.21 12.52
N GLN A 449 12.55 4.21 13.25
CA GLN A 449 12.09 5.59 13.15
C GLN A 449 12.29 6.15 11.73
N ARG A 450 13.45 5.89 11.11
CA ARG A 450 13.69 6.26 9.70
C ARG A 450 12.74 5.56 8.74
N MET A 451 12.41 4.28 8.97
CA MET A 451 11.43 3.52 8.19
C MET A 451 10.02 4.10 8.35
N SER A 452 9.61 4.47 9.57
CA SER A 452 8.32 5.14 9.85
C SER A 452 8.21 6.48 9.13
N SER A 453 9.22 7.35 9.25
CA SER A 453 9.26 8.64 8.53
C SER A 453 9.26 8.46 7.01
N ALA A 454 9.91 7.42 6.48
CA ALA A 454 9.89 7.07 5.06
C ALA A 454 8.46 6.72 4.62
N PHE A 455 7.81 5.80 5.33
CA PHE A 455 6.45 5.35 5.03
C PHE A 455 5.46 6.52 5.08
N SER A 456 5.54 7.38 6.11
CA SER A 456 4.75 8.61 6.21
C SER A 456 5.00 9.57 5.04
N ALA A 457 6.25 9.80 4.64
CA ALA A 457 6.61 10.64 3.49
C ALA A 457 6.10 10.12 2.13
N LYS A 458 5.80 8.82 2.02
CA LYS A 458 5.12 8.20 0.87
C LYS A 458 3.63 7.93 1.10
N ARG A 459 3.05 8.46 2.18
CA ARG A 459 1.66 8.26 2.61
C ARG A 459 1.26 6.78 2.72
N ILE A 460 2.20 5.90 3.03
CA ILE A 460 1.93 4.47 3.24
C ILE A 460 1.24 4.31 4.60
N GLN A 461 0.05 3.71 4.58
CA GLN A 461 -0.83 3.53 5.73
C GLN A 461 -0.97 2.03 6.12
N PRO A 462 -1.42 1.70 7.34
CA PRO A 462 -1.58 2.60 8.48
C PRO A 462 -0.22 3.14 8.95
N GLU A 463 -0.22 4.27 9.65
CA GLU A 463 0.99 4.80 10.27
C GLU A 463 1.62 3.78 11.23
N MET A 464 2.96 3.77 11.27
CA MET A 464 3.75 2.88 12.11
C MET A 464 4.44 3.68 13.22
N PHE A 465 4.52 3.12 14.42
CA PHE A 465 5.36 3.64 15.50
C PHE A 465 6.36 2.58 15.96
N CYS A 466 7.41 3.01 16.67
CA CYS A 466 8.51 2.16 17.12
C CYS A 466 8.52 2.09 18.65
N LEU A 467 8.66 0.88 19.20
CA LEU A 467 8.71 0.61 20.64
C LEU A 467 9.98 -0.18 20.97
N GLN A 468 10.81 0.33 21.88
CA GLN A 468 11.99 -0.40 22.33
C GLN A 468 11.68 -1.25 23.57
N ALA A 469 12.09 -2.52 23.55
CA ALA A 469 12.07 -3.43 24.68
C ALA A 469 13.50 -3.79 25.12
N ASN A 470 13.65 -4.38 26.31
CA ASN A 470 14.96 -4.78 26.85
C ASN A 470 15.49 -6.10 26.26
N SER A 471 14.64 -6.88 25.60
CA SER A 471 15.01 -8.16 24.98
C SER A 471 13.96 -8.62 23.96
N THR A 472 14.35 -9.58 23.11
CA THR A 472 13.42 -10.24 22.18
C THR A 472 12.24 -10.91 22.91
N ILE A 473 12.47 -11.44 24.12
CA ILE A 473 11.42 -12.05 24.96
C ILE A 473 10.44 -10.99 25.48
N ASP A 474 10.94 -9.81 25.85
CA ASP A 474 10.08 -8.70 26.25
C ASP A 474 9.27 -8.17 25.07
N CYS A 475 9.83 -8.10 23.85
CA CYS A 475 9.04 -7.80 22.65
C CYS A 475 7.93 -8.83 22.39
N MET A 476 8.23 -10.14 22.49
CA MET A 476 7.21 -11.18 22.33
C MET A 476 6.09 -11.06 23.38
N LYS A 477 6.44 -10.67 24.61
CA LYS A 477 5.47 -10.38 25.67
C LYS A 477 4.63 -9.14 25.35
N LEU A 478 5.25 -8.03 24.94
CA LEU A 478 4.55 -6.78 24.61
C LEU A 478 3.56 -6.97 23.45
N ILE A 479 3.86 -7.83 22.48
CA ILE A 479 2.92 -8.18 21.39
C ILE A 479 1.76 -9.04 21.91
N LYS A 480 2.04 -10.05 22.74
CA LYS A 480 1.01 -10.87 23.38
C LYS A 480 0.06 -10.05 24.25
N ASP A 481 0.59 -9.07 24.98
CA ASP A 481 -0.15 -8.18 25.87
C ASP A 481 -0.83 -7.01 25.11
N GLY A 482 -0.55 -6.83 23.82
CA GLY A 482 -1.19 -5.83 22.94
C GLY A 482 -0.60 -4.42 22.98
N TYR A 483 0.62 -4.26 23.51
CA TYR A 483 1.37 -2.99 23.51
C TYR A 483 2.21 -2.77 22.25
N ALA A 484 2.44 -3.83 21.46
CA ALA A 484 3.06 -3.79 20.14
C ALA A 484 2.35 -4.76 19.20
N ASP A 485 2.58 -4.64 17.89
CA ASP A 485 1.93 -5.46 16.88
C ASP A 485 2.90 -6.43 16.19
N MET A 486 4.15 -6.02 15.96
CA MET A 486 5.10 -6.77 15.13
C MET A 486 6.52 -6.81 15.71
N VAL A 487 7.25 -7.89 15.46
CA VAL A 487 8.70 -8.01 15.66
C VAL A 487 9.28 -9.01 14.66
N THR A 488 10.52 -8.78 14.21
CA THR A 488 11.27 -9.78 13.42
C THR A 488 11.98 -10.75 14.35
N LEU A 489 11.75 -12.05 14.17
CA LEU A 489 12.39 -13.13 14.93
C LEU A 489 13.25 -14.01 14.03
N GLU A 490 14.35 -14.52 14.56
CA GLU A 490 15.06 -15.64 13.94
C GLU A 490 14.31 -16.95 14.20
N ALA A 491 14.53 -17.96 13.36
CA ALA A 491 13.92 -19.30 13.49
C ALA A 491 14.06 -19.94 14.89
N GLY A 492 15.12 -19.65 15.64
CA GLY A 492 15.27 -20.12 17.03
C GLY A 492 14.32 -19.44 18.02
N ASP A 493 14.15 -18.13 17.90
CA ASP A 493 13.21 -17.35 18.71
C ASP A 493 11.75 -17.62 18.31
N LEU A 494 11.50 -17.92 17.02
CA LEU A 494 10.18 -18.27 16.49
C LEU A 494 9.56 -19.49 17.19
N TYR A 495 10.36 -20.48 17.59
CA TYR A 495 9.88 -21.63 18.37
C TYR A 495 9.35 -21.19 19.74
N ILE A 496 10.05 -20.27 20.41
CA ILE A 496 9.66 -19.71 21.70
C ILE A 496 8.38 -18.88 21.54
N ALA A 497 8.31 -18.07 20.48
CA ALA A 497 7.17 -17.23 20.12
C ALA A 497 5.86 -18.02 19.97
N GLY A 498 5.86 -19.06 19.12
CA GLY A 498 4.69 -19.89 18.91
C GLY A 498 4.30 -20.70 20.15
N LYS A 499 5.30 -21.27 20.87
CA LYS A 499 5.03 -22.19 21.98
C LYS A 499 4.59 -21.53 23.28
N TYR A 500 5.14 -20.36 23.62
CA TYR A 500 4.91 -19.72 24.93
C TYR A 500 4.18 -18.38 24.83
N PHE A 501 4.24 -17.70 23.68
CA PHE A 501 3.64 -16.38 23.49
C PHE A 501 2.38 -16.37 22.62
N ASP A 502 2.03 -17.49 21.98
CA ASP A 502 0.91 -17.60 21.02
C ASP A 502 1.03 -16.55 19.90
N LEU A 503 2.24 -16.44 19.34
CA LEU A 503 2.52 -15.58 18.19
C LEU A 503 2.52 -16.39 16.90
N VAL A 504 2.00 -15.77 15.84
CA VAL A 504 1.84 -16.34 14.50
C VAL A 504 2.66 -15.57 13.46
N PRO A 505 3.17 -16.24 12.42
CA PRO A 505 3.95 -15.59 11.37
C PRO A 505 3.06 -14.74 10.45
N VAL A 506 3.61 -13.62 9.97
CA VAL A 506 3.00 -12.73 8.96
C VAL A 506 3.72 -12.85 7.62
N VAL A 507 5.06 -12.70 7.62
CA VAL A 507 5.90 -12.78 6.42
C VAL A 507 7.33 -13.18 6.80
N SER A 508 8.03 -13.90 5.92
CA SER A 508 9.44 -14.28 6.12
C SER A 508 10.39 -13.51 5.20
N GLU A 509 11.62 -13.26 5.65
CA GLU A 509 12.70 -12.79 4.78
C GLU A 509 12.98 -13.81 3.65
N ASN A 510 13.47 -13.34 2.50
CA ASN A 510 13.88 -14.18 1.37
C ASN A 510 15.28 -13.74 0.90
N TYR A 511 16.23 -14.67 0.86
CA TYR A 511 17.63 -14.39 0.55
C TYR A 511 18.01 -14.71 -0.91
N GLY A 512 17.04 -14.61 -1.83
CA GLY A 512 17.19 -14.91 -3.26
C GLY A 512 17.17 -16.40 -3.59
N ASN A 513 17.76 -17.25 -2.74
CA ASN A 513 17.69 -18.72 -2.84
C ASN A 513 16.44 -19.33 -2.15
N GLY A 514 15.53 -18.49 -1.64
CA GLY A 514 14.34 -18.89 -0.89
C GLY A 514 14.33 -18.40 0.56
N PRO A 515 13.26 -18.72 1.33
CA PRO A 515 13.09 -18.33 2.72
C PRO A 515 13.87 -19.26 3.68
N PHE A 516 15.16 -19.46 3.41
CA PHE A 516 16.03 -20.30 4.23
C PHE A 516 17.50 -19.93 4.11
N TYR A 517 18.28 -20.31 5.12
CA TYR A 517 19.74 -20.23 5.12
C TYR A 517 20.36 -21.50 5.70
N TYR A 518 21.65 -21.70 5.48
CA TYR A 518 22.42 -22.80 6.04
C TYR A 518 23.33 -22.31 7.17
N ALA A 519 23.41 -23.08 8.25
CA ALA A 519 24.36 -22.88 9.35
C ALA A 519 25.69 -23.57 9.06
N VAL A 520 26.79 -22.91 9.40
CA VAL A 520 28.16 -23.40 9.19
C VAL A 520 29.01 -23.16 10.44
N ALA A 521 29.98 -24.03 10.66
CA ALA A 521 31.09 -23.81 11.60
C ALA A 521 32.31 -23.34 10.81
N ILE A 522 32.64 -22.06 10.95
CA ILE A 522 33.74 -21.38 10.26
C ILE A 522 35.00 -21.52 11.10
N VAL A 523 36.11 -21.84 10.45
CA VAL A 523 37.44 -22.06 11.05
C VAL A 523 38.52 -21.46 10.15
N GLU A 524 39.64 -21.04 10.72
CA GLU A 524 40.79 -20.61 9.91
C GLU A 524 41.54 -21.79 9.29
N LYS A 525 42.04 -21.63 8.06
CA LYS A 525 42.83 -22.67 7.37
C LYS A 525 44.11 -23.06 8.12
N VAL A 526 44.69 -22.12 8.87
CA VAL A 526 45.93 -22.32 9.65
C VAL A 526 45.83 -23.41 10.74
N ASN A 527 44.61 -23.85 11.08
CA ASN A 527 44.35 -24.88 12.08
C ASN A 527 43.81 -26.20 11.46
N PRO A 528 44.60 -26.94 10.65
CA PRO A 528 44.12 -28.12 9.90
C PRO A 528 43.71 -29.31 10.78
N GLY A 529 44.16 -29.37 12.03
CA GLY A 529 43.76 -30.41 12.99
C GLY A 529 42.42 -30.17 13.68
N LEU A 530 41.70 -29.10 13.33
CA LEU A 530 40.39 -28.76 13.91
C LEU A 530 39.26 -29.36 13.06
N LEU A 531 38.47 -30.23 13.66
CA LEU A 531 37.44 -31.06 13.03
C LEU A 531 36.09 -30.89 13.75
N ILE A 532 35.02 -31.40 13.15
CA ILE A 532 33.67 -31.32 13.73
C ILE A 532 33.53 -32.07 15.08
N SER A 533 34.43 -33.00 15.37
CA SER A 533 34.37 -33.93 16.51
C SER A 533 35.36 -33.63 17.65
N ASN A 534 36.17 -32.56 17.59
CA ASN A 534 37.25 -32.31 18.55
C ASN A 534 37.28 -30.89 19.15
N TRP A 535 36.11 -30.39 19.58
CA TRP A 535 35.94 -29.05 20.16
C TRP A 535 36.40 -28.93 21.62
N ARG A 536 36.89 -30.02 22.22
CA ARG A 536 37.38 -30.02 23.60
C ARG A 536 38.51 -29.00 23.80
N HIS A 537 38.36 -28.14 24.81
CA HIS A 537 39.22 -27.01 25.15
C HIS A 537 39.37 -25.93 24.07
N ARG A 538 38.51 -25.93 23.03
CA ARG A 538 38.52 -24.89 21.98
C ARG A 538 37.81 -23.61 22.43
N ARG A 539 38.13 -22.52 21.73
CA ARG A 539 37.51 -21.20 21.87
C ARG A 539 36.41 -21.04 20.83
N THR A 540 35.17 -20.76 21.24
CA THR A 540 34.02 -20.72 20.31
C THR A 540 33.25 -19.40 20.32
N CYS A 541 32.79 -18.98 19.14
CA CYS A 541 32.03 -17.75 18.92
C CYS A 541 30.64 -18.08 18.40
N HIS A 542 29.62 -17.51 19.02
CA HIS A 542 28.22 -17.83 18.78
C HIS A 542 27.45 -16.54 18.50
N SER A 543 26.52 -16.53 17.54
CA SER A 543 25.76 -15.31 17.22
C SER A 543 24.81 -14.84 18.34
N GLY A 544 24.48 -15.73 19.29
CA GLY A 544 23.74 -15.41 20.51
C GLY A 544 22.96 -16.62 21.05
N VAL A 545 22.63 -16.62 22.34
CA VAL A 545 21.82 -17.67 22.95
C VAL A 545 20.44 -17.76 22.29
N GLY A 546 19.94 -18.97 22.10
CA GLY A 546 18.66 -19.26 21.45
C GLY A 546 18.68 -19.14 19.91
N LYS A 547 19.72 -18.57 19.30
CA LYS A 547 19.83 -18.44 17.84
C LYS A 547 20.00 -19.80 17.15
N ALA A 548 19.40 -19.97 15.98
CA ALA A 548 19.37 -21.26 15.30
C ALA A 548 20.76 -21.65 14.77
N ALA A 549 21.38 -20.77 13.97
CA ALA A 549 22.72 -21.04 13.42
C ALA A 549 23.84 -20.94 14.46
N GLY A 550 23.75 -19.94 15.35
CA GLY A 550 24.81 -19.67 16.33
C GLY A 550 24.76 -20.51 17.60
N TRP A 551 23.63 -21.15 17.94
CA TRP A 551 23.48 -21.83 19.23
C TRP A 551 22.81 -23.21 19.15
N ILE A 552 21.61 -23.30 18.58
CA ILE A 552 20.85 -24.57 18.55
C ILE A 552 21.54 -25.63 17.71
N ILE A 553 21.91 -25.31 16.45
CA ILE A 553 22.58 -26.28 15.57
C ILE A 553 23.98 -26.69 16.08
N PRO A 554 24.82 -25.78 16.62
CA PRO A 554 26.07 -26.16 17.29
C PRO A 554 25.87 -27.11 18.49
N LEU A 555 24.86 -26.88 19.34
CA LEU A 555 24.56 -27.78 20.45
C LEU A 555 24.09 -29.17 19.97
N ASN A 556 23.25 -29.23 18.93
CA ASN A 556 22.88 -30.50 18.30
C ASN A 556 24.13 -31.23 17.77
N THR A 557 25.04 -30.51 17.12
CA THR A 557 26.30 -31.08 16.61
C THR A 557 27.14 -31.71 17.74
N VAL A 558 27.23 -31.06 18.91
CA VAL A 558 27.91 -31.59 20.10
C VAL A 558 27.28 -32.90 20.61
N LEU A 559 25.94 -32.99 20.58
CA LEU A 559 25.19 -34.17 21.00
C LEU A 559 25.32 -35.32 19.98
N ASP A 560 25.16 -35.04 18.70
CA ASP A 560 25.26 -36.01 17.60
C ASP A 560 26.67 -36.62 17.52
N THR A 561 27.70 -35.79 17.69
CA THR A 561 29.10 -36.23 17.77
C THR A 561 29.52 -36.79 19.14
N ARG A 562 28.62 -36.79 20.12
CA ARG A 562 28.82 -37.31 21.50
C ARG A 562 30.03 -36.72 22.22
N GLN A 563 30.29 -35.43 22.02
CA GLN A 563 31.43 -34.73 22.64
C GLN A 563 31.22 -34.45 24.14
N VAL A 564 29.98 -34.50 24.64
CA VAL A 564 29.63 -34.35 26.06
C VAL A 564 28.72 -35.47 26.55
N ILE A 565 28.72 -35.69 27.86
CA ILE A 565 27.73 -36.51 28.56
C ILE A 565 26.87 -35.55 29.37
N VAL A 566 25.57 -35.47 29.06
CA VAL A 566 24.64 -34.60 29.80
C VAL A 566 24.13 -35.35 31.03
N LEU A 567 24.46 -34.82 32.22
CA LEU A 567 23.92 -35.27 33.49
C LEU A 567 22.81 -34.32 33.95
N ASP A 568 21.74 -34.87 34.52
CA ASP A 568 20.60 -34.17 35.14
C ASP A 568 19.98 -33.01 34.31
N GLY A 569 20.10 -33.08 32.97
CA GLY A 569 19.54 -32.10 32.05
C GLY A 569 20.35 -30.80 31.88
N HIS A 570 21.51 -30.67 32.53
CA HIS A 570 22.33 -29.44 32.51
C HIS A 570 23.22 -29.33 31.25
N LEU A 571 22.61 -29.31 30.05
CA LEU A 571 23.33 -29.23 28.76
C LEU A 571 24.27 -28.02 28.67
N VAL A 572 23.86 -26.85 29.15
CA VAL A 572 24.68 -25.62 29.08
C VAL A 572 25.93 -25.73 29.95
N HIS A 573 25.84 -26.39 31.11
CA HIS A 573 27.00 -26.65 31.97
C HIS A 573 27.96 -27.65 31.31
N ALA A 574 27.44 -28.78 30.81
CA ALA A 574 28.26 -29.77 30.12
C ALA A 574 28.95 -29.20 28.86
N PHE A 575 28.29 -28.28 28.15
CA PHE A 575 28.92 -27.53 27.06
C PHE A 575 30.03 -26.59 27.57
N GLY A 576 29.80 -25.88 28.68
CA GLY A 576 30.81 -25.05 29.33
C GLY A 576 32.04 -25.80 29.85
N GLU A 577 31.92 -27.08 30.18
CA GLU A 577 33.04 -27.98 30.52
C GLU A 577 33.77 -28.55 29.28
N LEU A 578 33.11 -28.62 28.12
CA LEU A 578 33.71 -29.06 26.87
C LEU A 578 34.73 -28.04 26.36
N ILE A 579 34.32 -26.77 26.27
CA ILE A 579 35.11 -25.68 25.67
C ILE A 579 36.01 -25.00 26.70
N SER A 580 37.02 -24.27 26.25
CA SER A 580 37.83 -23.44 27.17
C SER A 580 37.13 -22.12 27.49
N ARG A 581 36.77 -21.36 26.45
CA ARG A 581 36.14 -20.04 26.54
C ARG A 581 35.20 -19.82 25.36
N ALA A 582 34.14 -19.05 25.54
CA ALA A 582 33.29 -18.61 24.44
C ALA A 582 32.89 -17.14 24.53
N CYS A 583 32.33 -16.64 23.43
CA CYS A 583 31.35 -15.57 23.49
C CYS A 583 29.99 -16.11 23.02
N ILE A 584 29.03 -16.18 23.95
CA ILE A 584 27.61 -16.49 23.67
C ILE A 584 26.75 -15.33 24.18
N PRO A 585 26.54 -14.30 23.35
CA PRO A 585 25.69 -13.14 23.65
C PRO A 585 24.35 -13.55 24.30
N GLY A 586 24.10 -13.06 25.52
CA GLY A 586 22.88 -13.29 26.31
C GLY A 586 22.88 -14.48 27.26
N ILE A 587 23.89 -15.35 27.26
CA ILE A 587 23.86 -16.63 28.01
C ILE A 587 23.80 -16.47 29.54
N LEU A 588 24.19 -15.32 30.08
CA LEU A 588 24.11 -14.96 31.51
C LEU A 588 22.94 -14.01 31.83
N ASN A 589 22.15 -13.59 30.85
CA ASN A 589 21.00 -12.72 31.08
C ASN A 589 19.88 -13.54 31.73
N LYS A 590 19.19 -12.99 32.75
CA LYS A 590 18.09 -13.67 33.47
C LYS A 590 16.95 -14.22 32.61
N ALA A 591 16.80 -13.69 31.40
CA ALA A 591 15.84 -14.16 30.39
C ALA A 591 16.20 -15.54 29.78
N TYR A 592 17.47 -15.96 29.88
CA TYR A 592 18.00 -17.23 29.36
C TYR A 592 18.76 -18.05 30.43
N ASP A 593 19.28 -17.42 31.49
CA ASP A 593 19.79 -18.08 32.70
C ASP A 593 18.85 -17.81 33.88
N HIS A 594 17.84 -18.68 34.03
CA HIS A 594 16.86 -18.58 35.12
C HIS A 594 17.42 -19.02 36.48
N THR A 595 18.47 -19.85 36.49
CA THR A 595 19.06 -20.44 37.71
C THR A 595 20.28 -19.67 38.20
N GLY A 596 20.91 -18.84 37.36
CA GLY A 596 22.16 -18.14 37.67
C GLY A 596 23.37 -19.07 37.74
N THR A 597 23.30 -20.22 37.06
CA THR A 597 24.27 -21.32 37.17
C THR A 597 25.13 -21.50 35.93
N ASN A 598 24.97 -20.66 34.91
CA ASN A 598 25.76 -20.78 33.69
C ASN A 598 27.22 -20.33 33.93
N SER A 599 28.16 -21.12 33.39
CA SER A 599 29.59 -20.91 33.61
C SER A 599 30.09 -19.60 33.01
N LEU A 600 30.89 -18.84 33.77
CA LEU A 600 31.39 -17.52 33.34
C LEU A 600 32.27 -17.58 32.08
N ASN A 601 32.90 -18.73 31.79
CA ASN A 601 33.71 -18.92 30.58
C ASN A 601 32.89 -18.79 29.27
N LEU A 602 31.56 -18.93 29.34
CA LEU A 602 30.64 -18.77 28.20
C LEU A 602 30.53 -17.32 27.67
N CYS A 603 30.98 -16.33 28.46
CA CYS A 603 31.04 -14.91 28.08
C CYS A 603 32.48 -14.34 28.06
N GLU A 604 33.51 -15.14 28.36
CA GLU A 604 34.86 -14.62 28.61
C GLU A 604 35.52 -14.05 27.34
N LEU A 605 35.15 -14.50 26.14
CA LEU A 605 35.64 -13.91 24.89
C LEU A 605 34.87 -12.66 24.46
N CYS A 606 33.67 -12.39 24.99
CA CYS A 606 32.87 -11.23 24.58
C CYS A 606 33.56 -9.90 24.93
N THR A 607 33.38 -8.87 24.09
CA THR A 607 34.19 -7.63 24.13
C THR A 607 33.42 -6.36 24.46
N GLY A 608 32.10 -6.42 24.68
CA GLY A 608 31.32 -5.31 25.24
C GLY A 608 31.94 -4.80 26.56
N GLY A 609 31.94 -3.48 26.75
CA GLY A 609 32.59 -2.84 27.89
C GLY A 609 31.74 -2.96 29.16
N ASN A 610 32.36 -3.33 30.30
CA ASN A 610 31.75 -3.38 31.64
C ASN A 610 30.33 -3.99 31.69
N ALA A 611 29.28 -3.16 31.60
CA ALA A 611 27.87 -3.56 31.69
C ALA A 611 27.30 -4.10 30.36
N ASP A 612 27.97 -3.84 29.23
CA ASP A 612 27.52 -4.25 27.90
C ASP A 612 28.12 -5.57 27.42
N ARG A 613 29.01 -6.15 28.22
CA ARG A 613 29.65 -7.43 27.92
C ARG A 613 28.62 -8.56 27.86
N CYS A 614 28.64 -9.32 26.77
CA CYS A 614 27.81 -10.50 26.57
C CYS A 614 26.29 -10.19 26.57
N ARG A 615 25.88 -8.95 26.24
CA ARG A 615 24.48 -8.62 25.96
C ARG A 615 23.98 -9.36 24.72
N ARG A 616 22.65 -9.54 24.59
CA ARG A 616 22.01 -10.21 23.43
C ARG A 616 21.41 -9.19 22.46
N ASP A 617 22.15 -8.13 22.23
CA ASP A 617 21.77 -6.99 21.41
C ASP A 617 23.03 -6.34 20.81
N ASN A 618 22.78 -5.34 19.99
CA ASN A 618 23.77 -4.66 19.16
C ASN A 618 24.83 -3.84 19.94
N LEU A 619 24.77 -3.79 21.28
CA LEU A 619 25.82 -3.19 22.12
C LEU A 619 27.00 -4.17 22.36
N GLU A 620 26.78 -5.48 22.27
CA GLU A 620 27.87 -6.46 22.27
C GLU A 620 28.45 -6.59 20.86
N LEU A 621 29.73 -6.26 20.71
CA LEU A 621 30.42 -6.21 19.42
C LEU A 621 30.52 -7.57 18.72
N TYR A 622 30.43 -8.66 19.49
CA TYR A 622 30.40 -10.03 19.00
C TYR A 622 28.99 -10.62 18.83
N TYR A 623 27.93 -9.80 18.94
CA TYR A 623 26.54 -10.23 18.67
C TYR A 623 26.24 -10.41 17.17
N GLY A 624 25.31 -11.32 16.88
CA GLY A 624 24.90 -11.66 15.52
C GLY A 624 25.98 -12.43 14.74
N ASP A 625 25.69 -12.78 13.48
CA ASP A 625 26.60 -13.60 12.69
C ASP A 625 27.94 -12.88 12.41
N ALA A 626 27.87 -11.59 12.07
CA ALA A 626 29.05 -10.78 11.78
C ALA A 626 29.93 -10.60 13.03
N GLY A 627 29.32 -10.43 14.21
CA GLY A 627 30.04 -10.40 15.49
C GLY A 627 30.66 -11.75 15.85
N ALA A 628 29.96 -12.87 15.62
CA ALA A 628 30.50 -14.21 15.81
C ALA A 628 31.70 -14.47 14.88
N PHE A 629 31.64 -14.04 13.62
CA PHE A 629 32.78 -14.13 12.70
C PHE A 629 33.92 -13.21 13.12
N ARG A 630 33.65 -11.97 13.55
CA ARG A 630 34.66 -11.06 14.11
C ARG A 630 35.38 -11.67 15.33
N CYS A 631 34.64 -12.32 16.21
CA CYS A 631 35.16 -13.03 17.38
C CYS A 631 36.15 -14.16 17.00
N LEU A 632 35.97 -14.84 15.86
CA LEU A 632 36.97 -15.77 15.33
C LEU A 632 38.26 -15.03 14.96
N ILE A 633 38.16 -13.94 14.19
CA ILE A 633 39.31 -13.14 13.71
C ILE A 633 40.13 -12.56 14.87
N GLU A 634 39.45 -12.09 15.91
CA GLU A 634 40.08 -11.45 17.07
C GLU A 634 40.58 -12.45 18.14
N GLY A 635 40.53 -13.76 17.84
CA GLY A 635 41.30 -14.78 18.56
C GLY A 635 40.51 -15.94 19.17
N ALA A 636 39.54 -16.51 18.45
CA ALA A 636 38.93 -17.80 18.78
C ALA A 636 39.35 -18.90 17.80
N ASP A 637 38.79 -20.11 17.95
CA ASP A 637 39.12 -21.26 17.08
C ASP A 637 37.98 -21.60 16.10
N ILE A 638 36.71 -21.38 16.49
CA ILE A 638 35.51 -21.68 15.71
C ILE A 638 34.49 -20.54 15.83
N ALA A 639 33.83 -20.14 14.73
CA ALA A 639 32.61 -19.33 14.76
C ALA A 639 31.41 -20.07 14.15
N PHE A 640 30.25 -19.95 14.79
CA PHE A 640 28.98 -20.51 14.31
C PHE A 640 28.07 -19.41 13.77
N ALA A 641 27.80 -19.47 12.46
CA ALA A 641 27.16 -18.39 11.73
C ALA A 641 26.39 -18.90 10.50
N ARG A 642 25.82 -17.98 9.71
CA ARG A 642 25.22 -18.29 8.41
C ARG A 642 26.30 -18.45 7.33
N HIS A 643 26.06 -19.32 6.35
CA HIS A 643 26.97 -19.53 5.21
C HIS A 643 27.37 -18.25 4.45
N THR A 644 26.50 -17.23 4.41
CA THR A 644 26.78 -15.94 3.76
C THR A 644 27.77 -15.07 4.52
N THR A 645 28.02 -15.33 5.80
CA THR A 645 28.69 -14.38 6.71
C THR A 645 30.15 -14.11 6.35
N VAL A 646 30.92 -15.11 5.93
CA VAL A 646 32.33 -14.90 5.56
C VAL A 646 32.42 -14.03 4.30
N HIS A 647 31.67 -14.38 3.26
CA HIS A 647 31.64 -13.65 2.00
C HIS A 647 31.33 -12.14 2.20
N THR A 648 30.35 -11.84 3.05
CA THR A 648 29.88 -10.47 3.30
C THR A 648 30.78 -9.65 4.21
N ASN A 649 31.80 -10.27 4.81
CA ASN A 649 32.78 -9.64 5.70
C ASN A 649 34.24 -9.77 5.18
N THR A 650 34.44 -10.14 3.90
CA THR A 650 35.76 -10.32 3.30
C THR A 650 35.86 -9.64 1.93
N GLY A 651 37.07 -9.54 1.38
CA GLY A 651 37.34 -8.86 0.10
C GLY A 651 37.36 -7.33 0.19
N GLY A 652 37.59 -6.78 1.38
CA GLY A 652 37.41 -5.36 1.71
C GLY A 652 38.47 -4.36 1.20
N ARG A 653 39.13 -4.61 0.06
CA ARG A 653 40.25 -3.78 -0.40
C ARG A 653 39.80 -2.35 -0.73
N LEU A 654 40.35 -1.38 0.00
CA LEU A 654 40.29 0.03 -0.38
C LEU A 654 41.22 0.28 -1.57
N ILE A 655 40.70 0.87 -2.65
CA ILE A 655 41.55 1.44 -3.71
C ILE A 655 42.23 2.68 -3.12
N SER A 656 43.53 2.56 -2.84
CA SER A 656 44.33 3.63 -2.27
C SER A 656 44.77 4.66 -3.32
N THR A 657 43.83 5.39 -3.89
CA THR A 657 44.10 6.60 -4.70
C THR A 657 43.88 7.87 -3.88
N PHE A 658 44.52 7.93 -2.71
CA PHE A 658 44.67 9.18 -1.95
C PHE A 658 45.85 10.00 -2.53
N SER A 659 45.65 10.49 -3.75
CA SER A 659 46.57 11.43 -4.41
C SER A 659 45.77 12.34 -5.34
N GLN A 660 45.85 13.65 -5.10
CA GLN A 660 45.19 14.72 -5.88
C GLN A 660 43.67 14.90 -5.69
N LEU A 661 43.27 15.25 -4.47
CA LEU A 661 42.21 16.25 -4.28
C LEU A 661 42.73 17.29 -3.28
N ASN A 662 43.12 18.45 -3.81
CA ASN A 662 43.56 19.58 -2.98
C ASN A 662 42.36 20.07 -2.16
N MET A 663 42.48 19.99 -0.83
CA MET A 663 41.58 20.73 0.06
C MET A 663 41.73 22.23 -0.23
N CYS A 664 40.63 22.91 -0.54
CA CYS A 664 40.56 24.35 -0.32
C CYS A 664 40.38 24.57 1.20
N PRO A 665 41.34 25.19 1.90
CA PRO A 665 41.13 25.59 3.28
C PRO A 665 40.38 26.93 3.31
N GLN A 666 39.74 27.17 4.46
CA GLN A 666 39.33 28.47 5.04
C GLN A 666 37.83 28.83 5.05
N LEU A 667 37.43 29.16 6.29
CA LEU A 667 36.40 30.07 6.75
C LEU A 667 34.90 29.75 6.54
N SER A 668 34.32 29.34 7.67
CA SER A 668 33.11 29.94 8.23
C SER A 668 32.87 31.42 7.89
N THR A 669 31.71 31.72 7.31
CA THR A 669 30.85 32.86 7.65
C THR A 669 29.47 32.62 7.03
N CYS A 670 28.43 32.45 7.86
CA CYS A 670 27.07 32.74 7.43
C CYS A 670 26.89 34.26 7.52
N ILE A 671 26.57 34.92 6.41
CA ILE A 671 26.15 36.32 6.41
C ILE A 671 24.66 36.33 6.12
N ASP A 672 23.91 36.96 7.03
CA ASP A 672 22.48 37.17 6.93
C ASP A 672 22.21 38.42 6.09
N THR A 673 21.76 38.23 4.85
CA THR A 673 21.15 39.29 4.01
C THR A 673 20.00 38.69 3.21
N SER A 674 18.92 39.45 3.15
CA SER A 674 17.64 39.16 2.50
C SER A 674 17.70 38.68 1.04
N GLU A 675 16.68 37.89 0.68
CA GLU A 675 16.22 37.51 -0.67
C GLU A 675 17.01 36.40 -1.41
N ASP A 676 16.22 35.47 -1.99
CA ASP A 676 16.55 34.35 -2.89
C ASP A 676 17.60 33.29 -2.50
N MET A 677 17.10 32.19 -1.91
CA MET A 677 17.85 30.92 -1.77
C MET A 677 17.60 29.98 -2.96
N SER A 678 18.35 30.15 -4.05
CA SER A 678 18.40 29.18 -5.17
C SER A 678 19.63 28.27 -5.07
N CYS A 679 19.45 27.06 -4.55
CA CYS A 679 20.47 26.01 -4.58
C CYS A 679 20.44 25.24 -5.91
N HIS A 680 21.23 25.67 -6.90
CA HIS A 680 21.46 24.89 -8.11
C HIS A 680 22.32 23.64 -7.83
N LEU A 681 21.67 22.50 -7.60
CA LEU A 681 22.29 21.17 -7.62
C LEU A 681 22.54 20.70 -9.06
N SER A 682 23.72 20.97 -9.60
CA SER A 682 24.19 20.40 -10.86
C SER A 682 24.71 18.98 -10.66
N LEU A 683 23.90 17.99 -11.05
CA LEU A 683 24.28 16.57 -11.01
C LEU A 683 25.35 16.24 -12.07
N ILE A 684 26.61 16.14 -11.64
CA ILE A 684 27.69 15.57 -12.46
C ILE A 684 27.62 14.04 -12.36
N SER A 685 27.19 13.36 -13.43
CA SER A 685 27.23 11.89 -13.48
C SER A 685 28.65 11.39 -13.74
N VAL A 686 29.30 10.80 -12.74
CA VAL A 686 30.58 10.09 -12.93
C VAL A 686 30.29 8.64 -13.31
N ARG A 687 30.62 8.26 -14.54
CA ARG A 687 30.44 6.89 -15.05
C ARG A 687 31.67 6.04 -14.69
N VAL A 688 31.57 5.24 -13.62
CA VAL A 688 32.62 4.28 -13.23
C VAL A 688 32.57 3.04 -14.13
N GLY A 689 33.75 2.53 -14.51
CA GLY A 689 33.93 1.34 -15.37
C GLY A 689 33.41 0.04 -14.75
N LYS A 690 33.24 -0.99 -15.58
CA LYS A 690 32.43 -2.18 -15.23
C LYS A 690 33.17 -3.30 -14.49
N ASP A 691 34.50 -3.22 -14.40
CA ASP A 691 35.36 -4.38 -14.12
C ASP A 691 36.37 -4.15 -12.98
N GLU A 692 35.92 -3.78 -11.78
CA GLU A 692 36.76 -3.79 -10.57
C GLU A 692 35.91 -3.97 -9.30
N TRP A 693 36.17 -5.03 -8.51
CA TRP A 693 35.34 -5.44 -7.37
C TRP A 693 35.69 -4.65 -6.10
N GLY A 694 34.83 -3.72 -5.71
CA GLY A 694 34.96 -2.94 -4.48
C GLY A 694 34.60 -3.70 -3.20
N ALA A 695 35.17 -3.22 -2.08
CA ALA A 695 35.04 -3.79 -0.73
C ALA A 695 33.60 -4.12 -0.27
N GLN A 696 33.35 -5.34 0.22
CA GLN A 696 32.03 -5.75 0.76
C GLN A 696 31.76 -5.24 2.19
N ASN A 697 32.77 -5.23 3.06
CA ASN A 697 32.71 -4.61 4.38
C ASN A 697 33.90 -3.66 4.57
N PRO A 698 33.69 -2.33 4.68
CA PRO A 698 34.76 -1.34 4.79
C PRO A 698 35.29 -1.16 6.24
N ASN A 699 34.72 -1.85 7.22
CA ASN A 699 35.10 -1.67 8.63
C ASN A 699 36.54 -2.12 8.90
N PHE A 700 37.18 -1.44 9.86
CA PHE A 700 38.61 -1.59 10.16
C PHE A 700 39.05 -3.05 10.39
N TRP A 701 38.25 -3.86 11.08
CA TRP A 701 38.56 -5.27 11.35
C TRP A 701 38.37 -6.21 10.15
N ALA A 702 37.55 -5.81 9.17
CA ALA A 702 37.11 -6.65 8.04
C ALA A 702 37.82 -6.32 6.72
N ARG A 703 38.32 -5.09 6.56
CA ARG A 703 38.82 -4.55 5.29
C ARG A 703 39.94 -5.40 4.64
N ASP A 704 40.83 -5.97 5.46
CA ASP A 704 42.03 -6.69 5.00
C ASP A 704 41.82 -8.22 4.93
N LEU A 705 40.59 -8.71 5.21
CA LEU A 705 40.28 -10.15 5.25
C LEU A 705 40.02 -10.74 3.86
N ARG A 706 40.49 -11.97 3.65
CA ARG A 706 40.28 -12.76 2.42
C ARG A 706 39.44 -14.00 2.72
N GLU A 707 38.43 -14.27 1.90
CA GLU A 707 37.58 -15.45 2.02
C GLU A 707 38.39 -16.75 1.98
N ASP A 708 39.43 -16.79 1.15
CA ASP A 708 40.37 -17.93 0.99
C ASP A 708 41.09 -18.36 2.28
N ASN A 709 41.09 -17.55 3.34
CA ASN A 709 41.74 -17.85 4.61
C ASN A 709 40.90 -18.76 5.53
N TYR A 710 39.63 -19.01 5.19
CA TYR A 710 38.67 -19.71 6.02
C TYR A 710 38.16 -21.00 5.36
N GLU A 711 37.78 -21.96 6.19
CA GLU A 711 37.11 -23.21 5.81
C GLU A 711 35.85 -23.39 6.66
N ILE A 712 34.97 -24.27 6.22
CA ILE A 712 33.80 -24.72 6.97
C ILE A 712 33.93 -26.20 7.35
N LEU A 713 33.51 -26.55 8.57
CA LEU A 713 33.53 -27.93 9.06
C LEU A 713 32.26 -28.68 8.62
N CYS A 714 32.44 -29.88 8.06
CA CYS A 714 31.34 -30.71 7.57
C CYS A 714 30.93 -31.77 8.60
N PRO A 715 29.63 -32.16 8.68
CA PRO A 715 29.17 -33.22 9.60
C PRO A 715 29.83 -34.59 9.39
N ASP A 716 30.32 -34.87 8.17
CA ASP A 716 31.04 -36.11 7.84
C ASP A 716 32.53 -36.10 8.22
N GLY A 717 32.98 -35.06 8.94
CA GLY A 717 34.35 -34.91 9.42
C GLY A 717 35.33 -34.28 8.43
N ARG A 718 34.90 -33.93 7.20
CA ARG A 718 35.72 -33.14 6.28
C ARG A 718 35.75 -31.66 6.66
N ARG A 719 36.70 -30.94 6.05
CA ARG A 719 36.66 -29.47 5.89
C ARG A 719 36.34 -29.18 4.41
N ALA A 720 35.72 -28.05 4.13
CA ALA A 720 35.44 -27.59 2.77
C ALA A 720 35.67 -26.08 2.63
N GLU A 721 35.81 -25.61 1.38
CA GLU A 721 35.87 -24.19 1.08
C GLU A 721 34.53 -23.51 1.44
N VAL A 722 34.59 -22.22 1.81
CA VAL A 722 33.39 -21.45 2.22
C VAL A 722 32.26 -21.52 1.19
N HIS A 723 32.60 -21.53 -0.10
CA HIS A 723 31.65 -21.57 -1.21
C HIS A 723 30.91 -22.91 -1.35
N ASP A 724 31.43 -24.01 -0.79
CA ASP A 724 30.85 -25.36 -0.90
C ASP A 724 29.73 -25.62 0.12
N TRP A 725 29.24 -24.57 0.80
CA TRP A 725 28.23 -24.63 1.86
C TRP A 725 26.95 -25.40 1.50
N ILE A 726 26.59 -25.52 0.21
CA ILE A 726 25.47 -26.35 -0.25
C ILE A 726 25.68 -27.82 0.12
N THR A 727 26.91 -28.31 0.00
CA THR A 727 27.31 -29.71 0.25
C THR A 727 27.93 -29.94 1.62
N CYS A 728 28.39 -28.87 2.28
CA CYS A 728 29.01 -28.89 3.60
C CYS A 728 28.34 -27.84 4.50
N ASN A 729 27.36 -28.24 5.30
CA ASN A 729 26.71 -27.39 6.29
C ASN A 729 26.22 -28.23 7.47
N LEU A 730 25.93 -27.58 8.60
CA LEU A 730 25.42 -28.23 9.81
C LEU A 730 23.89 -28.36 9.83
N GLY A 731 23.20 -27.66 8.93
CA GLY A 731 21.74 -27.72 8.82
C GLY A 731 21.15 -26.58 8.02
N LYS A 732 19.99 -26.86 7.42
CA LYS A 732 19.13 -25.90 6.73
C LYS A 732 18.10 -25.33 7.72
N ILE A 733 17.98 -24.02 7.77
CA ILE A 733 17.17 -23.27 8.73
C ILE A 733 16.21 -22.33 7.98
N SER A 734 14.99 -22.17 8.47
CA SER A 734 14.04 -21.15 7.98
C SER A 734 14.63 -19.74 8.08
N SER A 735 14.25 -18.84 7.18
CA SER A 735 14.59 -17.42 7.30
C SER A 735 13.97 -16.76 8.53
N ASN A 736 14.43 -15.53 8.83
CA ASN A 736 13.79 -14.70 9.86
C ASN A 736 12.34 -14.38 9.46
N VAL A 737 11.47 -14.19 10.45
CA VAL A 737 10.03 -14.06 10.27
C VAL A 737 9.49 -12.89 11.09
N VAL A 738 8.70 -12.03 10.46
CA VAL A 738 7.87 -11.04 11.15
C VAL A 738 6.67 -11.76 11.76
N VAL A 739 6.49 -11.65 13.07
CA VAL A 739 5.39 -12.29 13.81
C VAL A 739 4.46 -11.25 14.45
N THR A 740 3.23 -11.68 14.74
CA THR A 740 2.22 -10.91 15.49
C THR A 740 1.41 -11.84 16.41
N ALA A 741 0.50 -11.31 17.21
CA ALA A 741 -0.32 -12.12 18.12
C ALA A 741 -1.42 -12.90 17.39
N ASN A 742 -1.68 -14.14 17.82
CA ASN A 742 -2.70 -15.03 17.24
C ASN A 742 -4.13 -14.45 17.29
N TYR A 743 -4.45 -13.63 18.29
CA TYR A 743 -5.79 -13.01 18.41
C TYR A 743 -6.08 -11.93 17.34
N LYS A 744 -5.06 -11.49 16.59
CA LYS A 744 -5.22 -10.52 15.49
C LYS A 744 -6.02 -11.14 14.34
N SER A 745 -7.02 -10.41 13.87
CA SER A 745 -7.87 -10.84 12.76
C SER A 745 -7.04 -11.09 11.49
N GLU A 746 -7.59 -11.87 10.56
CA GLU A 746 -6.95 -12.06 9.24
C GLU A 746 -6.73 -10.72 8.53
N ASN A 747 -7.68 -9.78 8.62
CA ASN A 747 -7.55 -8.46 8.00
C ASN A 747 -6.43 -7.60 8.64
N GLU A 748 -6.26 -7.64 9.96
CA GLU A 748 -5.12 -6.99 10.63
C GLU A 748 -3.78 -7.58 10.15
N ARG A 749 -3.67 -8.92 10.08
CA ARG A 749 -2.47 -9.61 9.58
C ARG A 749 -2.19 -9.30 8.10
N THR A 750 -3.23 -9.23 7.27
CA THR A 750 -3.12 -8.79 5.87
C THR A 750 -2.67 -7.33 5.77
N ASN A 751 -3.10 -6.45 6.67
CA ASN A 751 -2.65 -5.05 6.68
C ASN A 751 -1.18 -4.90 7.12
N MET A 752 -0.71 -5.69 8.08
CA MET A 752 0.70 -5.78 8.44
C MET A 752 1.56 -6.25 7.26
N TRP A 753 1.13 -7.30 6.55
CA TRP A 753 1.80 -7.77 5.34
C TRP A 753 1.81 -6.72 4.22
N ARG A 754 0.66 -6.06 3.98
CA ARG A 754 0.53 -5.00 2.97
C ARG A 754 1.40 -3.79 3.26
N LEU A 755 1.45 -3.32 4.51
CA LEU A 755 2.37 -2.25 4.92
C LEU A 755 3.82 -2.57 4.51
N LEU A 756 4.25 -3.81 4.78
CA LEU A 756 5.58 -4.30 4.38
C LEU A 756 5.75 -4.49 2.87
N GLN A 757 4.70 -4.87 2.14
CA GLN A 757 4.72 -5.00 0.68
C GLN A 757 4.89 -3.62 0.01
N TYR A 758 4.09 -2.63 0.41
CA TYR A 758 4.21 -1.26 -0.11
C TYR A 758 5.53 -0.61 0.30
N GLY A 759 6.00 -0.85 1.53
CA GLY A 759 7.33 -0.46 1.98
C GLY A 759 8.44 -1.02 1.08
N GLN A 760 8.33 -2.28 0.65
CA GLN A 760 9.27 -2.88 -0.30
C GLN A 760 9.18 -2.28 -1.70
N GLU A 761 7.97 -1.99 -2.22
CA GLU A 761 7.82 -1.43 -3.57
C GLU A 761 8.62 -0.12 -3.73
N TYR A 762 8.57 0.75 -2.73
CA TYR A 762 9.30 2.03 -2.72
C TYR A 762 10.73 1.95 -2.16
N TYR A 763 11.01 1.10 -1.17
CA TYR A 763 12.26 1.11 -0.40
C TYR A 763 13.05 -0.20 -0.45
N SER A 764 12.76 -1.08 -1.40
CA SER A 764 13.67 -2.14 -1.83
C SER A 764 14.95 -1.56 -2.46
N SER A 765 15.96 -2.39 -2.67
CA SER A 765 17.33 -2.01 -3.04
C SER A 765 17.52 -1.33 -4.41
N ASP A 766 16.46 -1.14 -5.20
CA ASP A 766 16.58 -0.92 -6.65
C ASP A 766 16.03 0.36 -7.26
N ARG A 767 15.11 1.06 -6.58
CA ARG A 767 14.41 2.19 -7.23
C ARG A 767 14.65 3.56 -6.61
N TYR A 768 15.07 3.66 -5.34
CA TYR A 768 15.26 4.94 -4.67
C TYR A 768 16.51 4.98 -3.79
N VAL A 769 17.27 6.08 -3.90
CA VAL A 769 18.60 6.27 -3.30
C VAL A 769 18.55 6.74 -1.83
N ILE A 770 17.37 7.11 -1.32
CA ILE A 770 17.25 7.89 -0.07
C ILE A 770 17.18 6.97 1.17
N ILE A 771 16.42 5.87 1.12
CA ILE A 771 16.26 4.90 2.21
C ILE A 771 16.12 3.50 1.61
N HIS A 772 16.82 2.52 2.17
CA HIS A 772 16.60 1.10 1.87
C HIS A 772 16.09 0.40 3.12
N MET A 773 14.93 -0.25 3.04
CA MET A 773 14.34 -1.00 4.16
C MET A 773 15.27 -2.14 4.65
N ILE A 774 15.97 -2.74 3.69
CA ILE A 774 16.75 -3.98 3.86
C ILE A 774 18.25 -3.69 4.14
N GLN A 775 18.74 -2.49 3.84
CA GLN A 775 20.16 -2.12 4.03
C GLN A 775 20.35 -1.32 5.33
N SER A 776 21.46 -1.56 6.03
CA SER A 776 21.94 -0.69 7.08
C SER A 776 23.25 -0.07 6.58
N TYR A 777 23.27 1.23 6.30
CA TYR A 777 24.49 1.92 5.88
C TYR A 777 25.49 1.98 7.02
N PHE A 778 26.76 1.71 6.72
CA PHE A 778 27.85 1.90 7.68
C PHE A 778 27.96 3.38 8.03
N HIS A 779 27.72 3.72 9.30
CA HIS A 779 28.01 5.07 9.79
C HIS A 779 29.52 5.30 9.75
N CYS A 780 29.97 6.34 9.04
CA CYS A 780 31.33 6.87 9.19
C CYS A 780 31.45 7.68 10.48
N ASN A 781 31.36 6.98 11.61
CA ASN A 781 31.92 7.34 12.91
C ASN A 781 32.22 6.03 13.66
N LEU A 782 33.21 6.04 14.56
CA LEU A 782 33.72 4.82 15.19
C LEU A 782 32.59 3.95 15.82
N HIS A 783 32.67 2.65 15.58
CA HIS A 783 31.85 1.57 16.17
C HIS A 783 30.34 1.57 15.81
N SER A 784 29.96 0.85 14.74
CA SER A 784 28.93 -0.21 14.81
C SER A 784 28.88 -1.05 13.51
N LEU A 785 28.34 -2.27 13.56
CA LEU A 785 28.51 -3.33 12.54
C LEU A 785 27.26 -4.20 12.36
N TYR A 786 26.59 -4.15 11.19
CA TYR A 786 25.47 -5.07 10.91
C TYR A 786 25.51 -5.79 9.56
N ASN A 787 24.89 -6.96 9.59
CA ASN A 787 24.73 -7.97 8.54
C ASN A 787 24.27 -7.40 7.18
N LEU A 788 24.97 -7.74 6.09
CA LEU A 788 24.55 -7.46 4.71
C LEU A 788 24.66 -8.71 3.83
N SER A 789 23.64 -9.57 3.84
CA SER A 789 23.59 -10.77 2.97
C SER A 789 22.40 -10.81 2.02
N ASN A 790 21.79 -9.66 1.73
CA ASN A 790 20.68 -9.55 0.78
C ASN A 790 21.21 -9.12 -0.60
N LYS A 791 21.72 -10.11 -1.35
CA LYS A 791 22.16 -9.90 -2.73
C LYS A 791 20.98 -9.92 -3.70
N LYS A 792 20.61 -8.71 -4.12
CA LYS A 792 19.75 -8.43 -5.27
C LYS A 792 18.29 -8.87 -5.12
N LEU A 793 17.38 -8.42 -5.97
CA LEU A 793 17.49 -7.42 -7.06
C LEU A 793 18.15 -6.11 -6.55
N SER A 794 19.12 -5.44 -7.20
CA SER A 794 19.86 -5.62 -8.45
C SER A 794 21.04 -4.61 -8.71
N ASN A 795 21.56 -3.85 -7.72
CA ASN A 795 22.69 -2.83 -7.75
C ASN A 795 22.17 -1.36 -7.69
N TYR A 796 22.75 -0.40 -6.97
CA TYR A 796 24.17 0.06 -6.94
C TYR A 796 24.54 0.83 -5.64
N VAL A 797 25.83 1.14 -5.43
CA VAL A 797 26.36 1.92 -4.27
C VAL A 797 26.72 3.36 -4.67
N ALA A 798 26.34 4.34 -3.84
CA ALA A 798 27.04 5.62 -3.71
C ALA A 798 26.80 6.26 -2.32
N CYS A 799 27.84 6.80 -1.68
CA CYS A 799 27.73 7.66 -0.50
C CYS A 799 27.69 9.13 -0.94
N VAL A 800 26.64 9.89 -0.59
CA VAL A 800 26.68 11.37 -0.59
C VAL A 800 25.86 11.93 0.57
N LEU A 801 26.54 12.74 1.40
CA LEU A 801 26.10 13.84 2.28
C LEU A 801 24.68 13.82 2.88
N GLY A 802 24.63 13.94 4.21
CA GLY A 802 23.42 14.37 4.91
C GLY A 802 23.20 15.89 4.82
N MET A 803 21.93 16.26 4.86
CA MET A 803 21.39 17.52 5.39
C MET A 803 20.24 17.16 6.34
#